data_AF-A0A932XIC4-F1
#
_entry.id   AF-A0A932XIC4-F1
#
_cell.length_a   1.000
_cell.length_b   1.000
_cell.length_c   1.000
_cell.angle_alpha   90.00
_cell.angle_beta   90.00
_cell.angle_gamma   90.00
#
_symmetry.space_group_name_H-M   'P 1'
#
loop_
_entity.id
_entity.type
_entity.pdbx_description
1 polymer ?
#
loop_
_entity_poly.entity_id
_entity_poly.type
_entity_poly.pdbx_seq_one_letter_code
_entity_poly.pdbx_strand_id
1 'polypeptide(L)'
;MQTGHTEAEELAGRLREALGDRYTLAGELGRGSMAIVYRAFDLRHGRDVAIKVLRPELRMTVTTDRFLQEIRIAAQLQHPHILPLHDSGHAAGLLYYVMPYVQGESLRQRLVREQQLPIAEAIRIVREVASALAYAHDQGVVHRDIKPENILFSSGQAIVTDFGIARAIVEAGGERVTESGLAVGTPAYMSPEQAGGEARVDGRSDIYALGCVLHEILVGEPPFTGPTPQAVLARHMHERPPSLSVVRPQVAPELEEIVNQALAKIPADRFSSAAEFAQALFLVEDTARLRRLRTRRKLARFAIAGTVAAAGGLGLWLTLPRGQPRFDPNRVIVFPLVERGFATAESGVGYDVALMIGAALEHTDPLKWIDGWQYLDERRRSDVGLLTLRAARATSRERRARYFLEGVVRRDADSAAVVLRLHDAAGDSVISQETATGAAGGVPAYQLGLTAIRRLLPRLLAPDRGIELGPLSNRRPAAIALWIQGEREYRRAQFAPALGLYRRAVHEDSNLVFAAVKGAQAASWIHSLTEAKELLAVALARDTLLPLRYRSFARGLQAYLTGEADSALVWLEQALKTQGEWEEAYTALGQLFHQLFPSRAPLDSLAEAAFTAALSVDSSFTPPMFHLLDIGLRRGDTRRARSLMERVRRADPDSTLERRATIMLECVERGPNDVDWEAYARSNMIALLSGAKALSVSGAQPTCGEAAFRAILAGDSAAYRWGALLGLNGLMAAQGRTAEVTSLLDSAITAGTSQALWLYVLNAAAGLPVRARAAAMEAFARQRYGDAYQGAGPHTAWLLGIWHAGFGSIEALARLHRDLENRAATTGSRLPRLLADALAGHLALARGDTADAIARLRSLRPNVPSDSLTWSLWESLPVERLKLARLLLARGEHAEALRVAAAFDHQQPIVYLPFLPASLALRLQAAQALGRSQLASTYRIRLLKLGRADLAGPS
;
A
#
# COMPACT_ATOMS: atom_id res chain seq x y z
N MET A 1 -5.44 -27.20 14.75
CA MET A 1 -5.29 -26.93 16.20
C MET A 1 -4.66 -28.10 16.98
N GLN A 2 -4.35 -29.26 16.36
CA GLN A 2 -3.85 -30.46 17.07
C GLN A 2 -2.32 -30.57 17.21
N THR A 3 -1.50 -29.80 16.48
CA THR A 3 -0.03 -29.94 16.51
C THR A 3 0.67 -29.18 17.65
N GLY A 4 0.00 -28.22 18.30
CA GLY A 4 0.62 -27.38 19.34
C GLY A 4 0.57 -27.95 20.76
N HIS A 5 -0.27 -28.96 21.03
CA HIS A 5 -0.35 -29.60 22.36
C HIS A 5 0.82 -30.57 22.60
N THR A 6 1.28 -31.29 21.57
CA THR A 6 2.30 -32.32 21.68
C THR A 6 3.69 -31.76 22.05
N GLU A 7 4.07 -30.60 21.49
CA GLU A 7 5.37 -29.95 21.76
C GLU A 7 5.48 -29.39 23.20
N ALA A 8 4.35 -28.92 23.74
CA ALA A 8 4.27 -28.36 25.09
C ALA A 8 4.50 -29.42 26.17
N GLU A 9 3.88 -30.58 25.99
CA GLU A 9 3.97 -31.72 26.90
C GLU A 9 5.36 -32.35 26.85
N GLU A 10 5.98 -32.42 25.67
CA GLU A 10 7.35 -32.90 25.50
C GLU A 10 8.38 -31.97 26.17
N LEU A 11 8.24 -30.64 26.00
CA LEU A 11 9.12 -29.67 26.65
C LEU A 11 8.95 -29.70 28.18
N ALA A 12 7.71 -29.76 28.67
CA ALA A 12 7.43 -29.88 30.09
C ALA A 12 7.97 -31.19 30.67
N GLY A 13 7.89 -32.31 29.93
CA GLY A 13 8.47 -33.60 30.31
C GLY A 13 9.99 -33.51 30.50
N ARG A 14 10.70 -32.96 29.50
CA ARG A 14 12.14 -32.72 29.57
C ARG A 14 12.53 -31.79 30.71
N LEU A 15 11.73 -30.76 31.00
CA LEU A 15 11.99 -29.83 32.09
C LEU A 15 11.77 -30.49 33.46
N ARG A 16 10.75 -31.35 33.62
CA ARG A 16 10.54 -32.13 34.86
C ARG A 16 11.69 -33.08 35.12
N GLU A 17 12.16 -33.77 34.09
CA GLU A 17 13.33 -34.66 34.19
C GLU A 17 14.59 -33.88 34.54
N ALA A 18 14.82 -32.73 33.89
CA ALA A 18 16.02 -31.94 34.05
C ALA A 18 16.11 -31.20 35.41
N LEU A 19 14.97 -30.75 35.94
CA LEU A 19 14.91 -29.85 37.09
C LEU A 19 14.15 -30.43 38.30
N GLY A 20 13.64 -31.65 38.21
CA GLY A 20 12.76 -32.27 39.20
C GLY A 20 13.35 -32.37 40.62
N ASP A 21 14.68 -32.46 40.74
CA ASP A 21 15.38 -32.48 42.02
C ASP A 21 15.34 -31.13 42.77
N ARG A 22 15.02 -30.03 42.07
CA ARG A 22 15.03 -28.66 42.62
C ARG A 22 13.69 -27.96 42.51
N TYR A 23 12.95 -28.21 41.44
CA TYR A 23 11.73 -27.50 41.12
C TYR A 23 10.60 -28.46 40.75
N THR A 24 9.49 -28.40 41.49
CA THR A 24 8.27 -29.13 41.13
C THR A 24 7.40 -28.28 40.22
N LEU A 25 7.30 -28.64 38.93
CA LEU A 25 6.47 -27.92 37.97
C LEU A 25 4.96 -28.10 38.26
N ALA A 26 4.24 -26.99 38.39
CA ALA A 26 2.80 -26.97 38.66
C ALA A 26 1.96 -26.78 37.37
N GLY A 27 2.47 -26.04 36.38
CA GLY A 27 1.75 -25.81 35.11
C GLY A 27 2.32 -24.65 34.28
N GLU A 28 1.86 -24.50 33.05
CA GLU A 28 2.21 -23.37 32.17
C GLU A 28 1.48 -22.08 32.62
N LEU A 29 2.23 -20.99 32.79
CA LEU A 29 1.69 -19.65 33.09
C LEU A 29 1.43 -18.84 31.82
N GLY A 30 2.20 -19.08 30.77
CA GLY A 30 2.03 -18.40 29.49
C GLY A 30 3.10 -18.77 28.46
N ARG A 31 2.79 -18.49 27.20
CA ARG A 31 3.63 -18.80 26.04
C ARG A 31 3.85 -17.56 25.20
N GLY A 32 5.12 -17.24 24.98
CA GLY A 32 5.56 -16.23 24.01
C GLY A 32 6.10 -16.85 22.74
N SER A 33 6.46 -16.01 21.77
CA SER A 33 7.13 -16.43 20.52
C SER A 33 8.48 -17.10 20.78
N MET A 34 9.17 -16.72 21.86
CA MET A 34 10.57 -17.10 22.13
C MET A 34 10.76 -18.01 23.36
N ALA A 35 9.79 -18.06 24.26
CA ALA A 35 9.92 -18.78 25.52
C ALA A 35 8.55 -19.22 26.06
N ILE A 36 8.57 -20.23 26.91
CA ILE A 36 7.43 -20.71 27.68
C ILE A 36 7.71 -20.49 29.16
N VAL A 37 6.72 -20.00 29.91
CA VAL A 37 6.84 -19.74 31.35
C VAL A 37 6.03 -20.76 32.12
N TYR A 38 6.66 -21.44 33.06
CA TYR A 38 6.03 -22.42 33.95
C TYR A 38 6.01 -21.91 35.39
N ARG A 39 4.92 -22.18 36.12
CA ARG A 39 4.93 -22.08 37.58
C ARG A 39 5.58 -23.32 38.14
N ALA A 40 6.46 -23.14 39.10
CA ALA A 40 7.10 -24.22 39.82
C ALA A 40 7.19 -23.90 41.31
N PHE A 41 7.36 -24.94 42.12
CA PHE A 41 7.69 -24.81 43.53
C PHE A 41 9.18 -25.11 43.73
N ASP A 42 9.93 -24.16 44.26
CA ASP A 42 11.34 -24.32 44.63
C ASP A 42 11.43 -25.15 45.91
N LEU A 43 11.87 -26.41 45.78
CA LEU A 43 11.95 -27.39 46.87
C LEU A 43 13.00 -27.00 47.92
N ARG A 44 14.02 -26.24 47.53
CA ARG A 44 15.13 -25.85 48.42
C ARG A 44 14.73 -24.69 49.32
N HIS A 45 14.01 -23.71 48.78
CA HIS A 45 13.65 -22.49 49.51
C HIS A 45 12.18 -22.44 49.93
N GLY A 46 11.35 -23.39 49.51
CA GLY A 46 9.96 -23.52 49.92
C GLY A 46 9.04 -22.40 49.41
N ARG A 47 9.19 -21.99 48.14
CA ARG A 47 8.44 -20.85 47.55
C ARG A 47 8.00 -21.12 46.11
N ASP A 48 6.92 -20.45 45.70
CA ASP A 48 6.51 -20.40 44.30
C ASP A 48 7.50 -19.56 43.47
N VAL A 49 7.88 -20.09 42.30
CA VAL A 49 8.74 -19.44 41.32
C VAL A 49 8.14 -19.57 39.92
N ALA A 50 8.54 -18.68 39.02
CA ALA A 50 8.30 -18.80 37.60
C ALA A 50 9.60 -19.20 36.89
N ILE A 51 9.55 -20.27 36.09
CA ILE A 51 10.68 -20.75 35.30
C ILE A 51 10.39 -20.44 33.83
N LYS A 52 11.20 -19.57 33.24
CA LYS A 52 11.10 -19.20 31.83
C LYS A 52 12.12 -19.97 31.01
N VAL A 53 11.64 -20.73 30.05
CA VAL A 53 12.43 -21.66 29.23
C VAL A 53 12.41 -21.20 27.78
N LEU A 54 13.58 -21.04 27.17
CA LEU A 54 13.68 -20.68 25.76
C LEU A 54 13.32 -21.88 24.88
N ARG A 55 12.63 -21.61 23.78
CA ARG A 55 12.23 -22.68 22.86
C ARG A 55 13.47 -23.24 22.13
N PRO A 56 13.55 -24.57 21.89
CA PRO A 56 14.74 -25.20 21.30
C PRO A 56 15.17 -24.66 19.94
N GLU A 57 14.24 -24.12 19.15
CA GLU A 57 14.49 -23.63 17.78
C GLU A 57 15.38 -22.38 17.76
N LEU A 58 15.42 -21.62 18.86
CA LEU A 58 16.26 -20.43 18.98
C LEU A 58 17.75 -20.74 19.20
N ARG A 59 18.11 -22.01 19.39
CA ARG A 59 19.51 -22.44 19.61
C ARG A 59 20.39 -22.30 18.37
N MET A 60 19.81 -22.27 17.17
CA MET A 60 20.56 -22.11 15.92
C MET A 60 21.15 -20.70 15.77
N THR A 61 20.61 -19.72 16.49
CA THR A 61 20.96 -18.29 16.37
C THR A 61 21.67 -17.75 17.62
N VAL A 62 21.72 -18.52 18.71
CA VAL A 62 22.13 -18.09 20.05
C VAL A 62 23.17 -19.05 20.64
N THR A 63 24.37 -18.55 20.99
CA THR A 63 25.34 -19.36 21.76
C THR A 63 24.96 -19.42 23.25
N THR A 64 25.04 -20.62 23.84
CA THR A 64 24.76 -20.87 25.28
C THR A 64 25.53 -19.92 26.20
N ASP A 65 26.81 -19.69 25.93
CA ASP A 65 27.67 -18.84 26.77
C ASP A 65 27.23 -17.38 26.78
N ARG A 66 26.74 -16.89 25.64
CA ARG A 66 26.25 -15.52 25.52
C ARG A 66 24.92 -15.34 26.24
N PHE A 67 24.03 -16.32 26.16
CA PHE A 67 22.79 -16.32 26.92
C PHE A 67 23.02 -16.26 28.43
N LEU A 68 23.92 -17.10 28.94
CA LEU A 68 24.27 -17.09 30.36
C LEU A 68 24.95 -15.77 30.77
N GLN A 69 25.73 -15.15 29.88
CA GLN A 69 26.36 -13.86 30.14
C GLN A 69 25.34 -12.71 30.25
N GLU A 70 24.38 -12.63 29.33
CA GLU A 70 23.33 -11.59 29.36
C GLU A 70 22.44 -11.75 30.61
N ILE A 71 22.13 -12.99 31.01
CA ILE A 71 21.39 -13.23 32.26
C ILE A 71 22.19 -12.80 33.48
N ARG A 72 23.50 -13.06 33.53
CA ARG A 72 24.33 -12.60 34.65
C ARG A 72 24.28 -11.08 34.81
N ILE A 73 24.30 -10.34 33.71
CA ILE A 73 24.18 -8.88 33.70
C ILE A 73 22.79 -8.46 34.21
N ALA A 74 21.72 -9.06 33.68
CA ALA A 74 20.35 -8.76 34.13
C ALA A 74 20.10 -9.14 35.61
N ALA A 75 20.72 -10.21 36.10
CA ALA A 75 20.61 -10.68 37.49
C ALA A 75 21.28 -9.74 38.52
N GLN A 76 22.17 -8.85 38.07
CA GLN A 76 22.78 -7.82 38.94
C GLN A 76 21.85 -6.62 39.17
N LEU A 77 20.74 -6.51 38.43
CA LEU A 77 19.80 -5.40 38.59
C LEU A 77 18.95 -5.60 39.86
N GLN A 78 19.13 -4.71 40.84
CA GLN A 78 18.37 -4.69 42.08
C GLN A 78 17.65 -3.35 42.21
N HIS A 79 16.35 -3.34 41.95
CA HIS A 79 15.53 -2.14 42.04
C HIS A 79 14.08 -2.52 42.39
N PRO A 80 13.34 -1.73 43.19
CA PRO A 80 11.97 -2.06 43.62
C PRO A 80 10.99 -2.34 42.47
N HIS A 81 11.22 -1.71 41.30
CA HIS A 81 10.40 -1.86 40.10
C HIS A 81 11.03 -2.77 39.02
N ILE A 82 12.03 -3.58 39.37
CA ILE A 82 12.62 -4.61 38.50
C ILE A 82 12.38 -5.98 39.15
N LEU A 83 11.85 -6.93 38.39
CA LEU A 83 11.67 -8.29 38.87
C LEU A 83 13.05 -8.98 38.95
N PRO A 84 13.54 -9.36 40.15
CA PRO A 84 14.85 -9.97 40.28
C PRO A 84 14.86 -11.39 39.71
N LEU A 85 16.04 -11.84 39.28
CA LEU A 85 16.26 -13.24 38.91
C LEU A 85 16.78 -14.02 40.12
N HIS A 86 16.29 -15.24 40.30
CA HIS A 86 16.72 -16.15 41.37
C HIS A 86 17.79 -17.13 40.93
N ASP A 87 17.69 -17.64 39.71
CA ASP A 87 18.58 -18.68 39.19
C ASP A 87 18.58 -18.67 37.65
N SER A 88 19.57 -19.31 37.04
CA SER A 88 19.59 -19.58 35.60
C SER A 88 20.47 -20.76 35.27
N GLY A 89 20.24 -21.39 34.11
CA GLY A 89 21.00 -22.57 33.75
C GLY A 89 20.73 -23.13 32.38
N HIS A 90 21.44 -24.23 32.13
CA HIS A 90 21.32 -25.07 30.95
C HIS A 90 21.18 -26.52 31.41
N ALA A 91 20.05 -27.17 31.11
CA ALA A 91 19.80 -28.55 31.52
C ALA A 91 18.97 -29.29 30.47
N ALA A 92 19.29 -30.56 30.20
CA ALA A 92 18.66 -31.39 29.15
C ALA A 92 18.51 -30.67 27.79
N GLY A 93 19.48 -29.82 27.46
CA GLY A 93 19.42 -29.03 26.23
C GLY A 93 18.41 -27.87 26.26
N LEU A 94 18.03 -27.35 27.43
CA LEU A 94 17.11 -26.23 27.56
C LEU A 94 17.81 -25.09 28.30
N LEU A 95 17.66 -23.88 27.77
CA LEU A 95 18.12 -22.65 28.41
C LEU A 95 16.98 -22.07 29.23
N TYR A 96 17.21 -21.80 30.52
CA TYR A 96 16.17 -21.31 31.41
C TYR A 96 16.69 -20.30 32.43
N TYR A 97 15.77 -19.51 32.97
CA TYR A 97 15.98 -18.72 34.18
C TYR A 97 14.75 -18.76 35.08
N VAL A 98 14.99 -18.51 36.36
CA VAL A 98 14.01 -18.59 37.44
C VAL A 98 13.84 -17.22 38.05
N MET A 99 12.60 -16.81 38.27
CA MET A 99 12.21 -15.52 38.85
C MET A 99 11.10 -15.72 39.90
N PRO A 100 10.89 -14.77 40.82
CA PRO A 100 9.76 -14.83 41.75
C PRO A 100 8.44 -15.00 40.99
N TYR A 101 7.55 -15.83 41.51
CA TYR A 101 6.18 -15.85 41.01
C TYR A 101 5.41 -14.63 41.55
N VAL A 102 5.03 -13.72 40.67
CA VAL A 102 4.23 -12.53 41.02
C VAL A 102 2.76 -12.91 41.03
N GLN A 103 2.14 -12.90 42.21
CA GLN A 103 0.69 -13.04 42.37
C GLN A 103 0.01 -11.71 42.00
N GLY A 104 -0.30 -11.54 40.72
CA GLY A 104 -0.92 -10.34 40.18
C GLY A 104 -1.14 -10.42 38.68
N GLU A 105 -1.78 -9.40 38.12
CA GLU A 105 -2.01 -9.29 36.67
C GLU A 105 -0.93 -8.44 35.98
N SER A 106 -0.78 -8.60 34.66
CA SER A 106 0.02 -7.70 33.83
C SER A 106 -0.75 -6.44 33.45
N LEU A 107 -0.04 -5.38 33.04
CA LEU A 107 -0.66 -4.19 32.49
C LEU A 107 -1.50 -4.50 31.25
N ARG A 108 -1.12 -5.48 30.42
CA ARG A 108 -1.95 -5.97 29.32
C ARG A 108 -3.30 -6.49 29.82
N GLN A 109 -3.31 -7.37 30.82
CA GLN A 109 -4.55 -7.92 31.39
C GLN A 109 -5.44 -6.80 31.95
N ARG A 110 -4.82 -5.84 32.62
CA ARG A 110 -5.53 -4.68 33.16
C ARG A 110 -6.12 -3.77 32.08
N LEU A 111 -5.38 -3.49 31.00
CA LEU A 111 -5.86 -2.70 29.87
C LEU A 111 -6.98 -3.39 29.09
N VAL A 112 -6.95 -4.72 28.97
CA VAL A 112 -8.07 -5.48 28.39
C VAL A 112 -9.35 -5.33 29.23
N ARG A 113 -9.22 -5.31 30.56
CA ARG A 113 -10.36 -5.17 31.48
C ARG A 113 -10.89 -3.73 31.55
N GLU A 114 -10.00 -2.75 31.70
CA GLU A 114 -10.37 -1.36 32.02
C GLU A 114 -10.42 -0.45 30.79
N GLN A 115 -9.82 -0.86 29.65
CA GLN A 115 -9.64 -0.10 28.41
C GLN A 115 -8.81 1.19 28.56
N GLN A 116 -9.10 2.04 29.54
CA GLN A 116 -8.37 3.27 29.85
C GLN A 116 -8.18 3.42 31.36
N LEU A 117 -7.00 3.85 31.81
CA LEU A 117 -6.75 4.11 33.24
C LEU A 117 -6.91 5.60 33.59
N PRO A 118 -7.19 5.94 34.86
CA PRO A 118 -7.13 7.34 35.33
C PRO A 118 -5.77 7.98 35.05
N ILE A 119 -5.74 9.25 34.66
CA ILE A 119 -4.50 9.97 34.28
C ILE A 119 -3.44 9.91 35.39
N ALA A 120 -3.85 10.11 36.65
CA ALA A 120 -2.94 10.04 37.79
C ALA A 120 -2.31 8.63 37.94
N GLU A 121 -3.09 7.59 37.64
CA GLU A 121 -2.60 6.22 37.69
C GLU A 121 -1.69 5.90 36.49
N ALA A 122 -2.01 6.40 35.30
CA ALA A 122 -1.15 6.29 34.13
C ALA A 122 0.23 6.92 34.40
N ILE A 123 0.25 8.14 34.96
CA ILE A 123 1.47 8.84 35.35
C ILE A 123 2.25 8.03 36.38
N ARG A 124 1.58 7.52 37.43
CA ARG A 124 2.24 6.71 38.47
C ARG A 124 2.92 5.46 37.88
N ILE A 125 2.19 4.66 37.11
CA ILE A 125 2.70 3.43 36.49
C ILE A 125 3.91 3.72 35.61
N VAL A 126 3.80 4.75 34.76
CA VAL A 126 4.89 5.11 33.84
C VAL A 126 6.11 5.64 34.58
N ARG A 127 5.92 6.37 35.69
CA ARG A 127 7.03 6.82 36.53
C ARG A 127 7.74 5.66 37.25
N GLU A 128 6.99 4.67 37.75
CA GLU A 128 7.56 3.45 38.36
C GLU A 128 8.39 2.66 37.34
N VAL A 129 7.89 2.50 36.11
CA VAL A 129 8.61 1.83 35.02
C VAL A 129 9.82 2.66 34.55
N ALA A 130 9.69 3.99 34.44
CA ALA A 130 10.80 4.86 34.08
C ALA A 130 11.92 4.86 35.14
N SER A 131 11.58 4.71 36.43
CA SER A 131 12.57 4.53 37.49
C SER A 131 13.38 3.24 37.32
N ALA A 132 12.70 2.13 36.97
CA ALA A 132 13.37 0.87 36.65
C ALA A 132 14.30 1.00 35.43
N LEU A 133 13.83 1.64 34.36
CA LEU A 133 14.61 1.86 33.15
C LEU A 133 15.83 2.75 33.41
N ALA A 134 15.67 3.84 34.15
CA ALA A 134 16.78 4.73 34.50
C ALA A 134 17.88 3.98 35.26
N TYR A 135 17.50 3.20 36.28
CA TYR A 135 18.44 2.37 37.02
C TYR A 135 19.17 1.37 36.12
N ALA A 136 18.46 0.68 35.21
CA ALA A 136 19.07 -0.25 34.28
C ALA A 136 20.02 0.43 33.28
N HIS A 137 19.63 1.60 32.75
CA HIS A 137 20.44 2.39 31.81
C HIS A 137 21.75 2.86 32.45
N ASP A 138 21.74 3.24 33.73
CA ASP A 138 22.95 3.61 34.48
C ASP A 138 23.92 2.43 34.67
N GLN A 139 23.41 1.20 34.64
CA GLN A 139 24.20 -0.04 34.64
C GLN A 139 24.57 -0.52 33.22
N GLY A 140 24.27 0.27 32.19
CA GLY A 140 24.56 -0.05 30.79
C GLY A 140 23.61 -1.08 30.16
N VAL A 141 22.46 -1.36 30.78
CA VAL A 141 21.49 -2.35 30.32
C VAL A 141 20.29 -1.66 29.68
N VAL A 142 20.02 -1.96 28.40
CA VAL A 142 18.83 -1.48 27.67
C VAL A 142 17.82 -2.62 27.55
N HIS A 143 16.55 -2.38 27.86
CA HIS A 143 15.53 -3.42 27.91
C HIS A 143 15.10 -3.91 26.52
N ARG A 144 14.91 -3.00 25.56
CA ARG A 144 14.57 -3.25 24.14
C ARG A 144 13.20 -3.90 23.85
N ASP A 145 12.37 -4.20 24.85
CA ASP A 145 11.04 -4.84 24.65
C ASP A 145 10.03 -4.38 25.71
N ILE A 146 10.00 -3.08 26.00
CA ILE A 146 8.98 -2.51 26.90
C ILE A 146 7.61 -2.56 26.22
N LYS A 147 6.65 -3.19 26.88
CA LYS A 147 5.26 -3.36 26.44
C LYS A 147 4.36 -3.75 27.63
N PRO A 148 3.03 -3.65 27.52
CA PRO A 148 2.13 -3.94 28.63
C PRO A 148 2.22 -5.38 29.18
N GLU A 149 2.66 -6.35 28.37
CA GLU A 149 2.85 -7.74 28.81
C GLU A 149 4.03 -7.90 29.78
N ASN A 150 5.04 -7.02 29.68
CA ASN A 150 6.28 -7.07 30.47
C ASN A 150 6.24 -6.15 31.72
N ILE A 151 5.06 -5.59 32.04
CA ILE A 151 4.83 -4.77 33.23
C ILE A 151 3.82 -5.51 34.10
N LEU A 152 4.26 -6.02 35.25
CA LEU A 152 3.43 -6.77 36.21
C LEU A 152 3.06 -5.90 37.40
N PHE A 153 1.93 -6.21 38.04
CA PHE A 153 1.56 -5.58 39.30
C PHE A 153 1.85 -6.51 40.48
N SER A 154 2.70 -6.05 41.40
CA SER A 154 2.90 -6.70 42.70
C SER A 154 2.51 -5.73 43.80
N SER A 155 1.55 -6.12 44.63
CA SER A 155 1.04 -5.27 45.72
C SER A 155 0.65 -3.84 45.28
N GLY A 156 0.13 -3.70 44.05
CA GLY A 156 -0.31 -2.43 43.47
C GLY A 156 0.79 -1.58 42.80
N GLN A 157 2.06 -2.00 42.86
CA GLN A 157 3.19 -1.34 42.20
C GLN A 157 3.54 -2.03 40.88
N ALA A 158 3.92 -1.24 39.88
CA ALA A 158 4.41 -1.74 38.60
C ALA A 158 5.85 -2.27 38.75
N ILE A 159 6.09 -3.48 38.24
CA ILE A 159 7.40 -4.13 38.23
C ILE A 159 7.66 -4.60 36.79
N VAL A 160 8.85 -4.26 36.28
CA VAL A 160 9.29 -4.61 34.93
C VAL A 160 9.96 -5.99 34.95
N THR A 161 9.57 -6.86 34.02
CA THR A 161 10.17 -8.19 33.81
C THR A 161 10.85 -8.27 32.44
N ASP A 162 11.65 -9.32 32.21
CA ASP A 162 12.19 -9.66 30.89
C ASP A 162 13.19 -8.66 30.28
N PHE A 163 14.05 -8.05 31.11
CA PHE A 163 15.12 -7.16 30.67
C PHE A 163 16.02 -7.81 29.63
N GLY A 164 15.76 -7.54 28.34
CA GLY A 164 16.69 -7.64 27.20
C GLY A 164 17.26 -9.02 26.84
N ILE A 165 17.15 -10.05 27.68
CA ILE A 165 17.91 -11.30 27.58
C ILE A 165 17.72 -11.96 26.20
N ALA A 166 16.49 -12.08 25.68
CA ALA A 166 16.28 -12.75 24.41
C ALA A 166 16.71 -11.92 23.17
N ARG A 167 16.64 -10.58 23.25
CA ARG A 167 16.92 -9.69 22.10
C ARG A 167 18.38 -9.32 21.96
N ALA A 168 19.10 -9.12 23.08
CA ALA A 168 20.53 -8.82 23.09
C ALA A 168 21.36 -9.93 22.42
N ILE A 169 20.85 -11.16 22.48
CA ILE A 169 21.50 -12.35 21.96
C ILE A 169 21.21 -12.53 20.46
N VAL A 170 19.99 -12.22 19.98
CA VAL A 170 19.64 -12.27 18.55
C VAL A 170 20.32 -11.13 17.76
N GLU A 171 20.39 -9.92 18.33
CA GLU A 171 21.04 -8.77 17.69
C GLU A 171 22.56 -8.93 17.51
N ALA A 172 23.15 -9.85 18.25
CA ALA A 172 24.56 -10.18 18.27
C ALA A 172 24.98 -11.30 17.32
N GLY A 173 24.04 -12.15 16.89
CA GLY A 173 24.24 -13.23 15.93
C GLY A 173 24.12 -12.79 14.47
N GLY A 174 23.92 -11.48 14.20
CA GLY A 174 23.88 -10.90 12.85
C GLY A 174 22.53 -10.96 12.13
N GLU A 175 21.56 -11.76 12.59
CA GLU A 175 20.23 -11.87 11.99
C GLU A 175 19.17 -11.14 12.84
N ARG A 176 18.77 -9.94 12.43
CA ARG A 176 17.80 -9.11 13.19
C ARG A 176 16.32 -9.34 12.80
N VAL A 177 16.05 -10.24 11.86
CA VAL A 177 14.70 -10.71 11.49
C VAL A 177 14.83 -12.16 11.01
N THR A 178 14.14 -13.11 11.64
CA THR A 178 14.17 -14.52 11.23
C THR A 178 13.66 -14.70 9.80
N GLU A 179 14.18 -15.67 9.04
CA GLU A 179 13.81 -16.03 7.64
C GLU A 179 12.28 -16.16 7.38
N SER A 180 11.46 -16.32 8.43
CA SER A 180 10.00 -16.38 8.41
C SER A 180 9.28 -15.01 8.38
N GLY A 181 10.00 -13.88 8.45
CA GLY A 181 9.40 -12.53 8.48
C GLY A 181 8.75 -12.15 9.81
N LEU A 182 8.97 -12.92 10.86
CA LEU A 182 8.63 -12.55 12.24
C LEU A 182 9.61 -11.48 12.73
N ALA A 183 9.11 -10.25 12.93
CA ALA A 183 9.83 -9.25 13.70
C ALA A 183 10.08 -9.82 15.10
N VAL A 184 11.32 -9.72 15.58
CA VAL A 184 11.69 -10.10 16.94
C VAL A 184 11.18 -8.99 17.87
N GLY A 185 9.95 -9.12 18.35
CA GLY A 185 9.28 -8.18 19.27
C GLY A 185 7.82 -7.91 18.92
N THR A 186 7.14 -7.09 19.72
CA THR A 186 5.75 -6.65 19.44
C THR A 186 5.80 -5.33 18.65
N PRO A 187 5.43 -5.31 17.34
CA PRO A 187 5.61 -4.15 16.48
C PRO A 187 5.03 -2.83 16.99
N ALA A 188 3.96 -2.90 17.80
CA ALA A 188 3.20 -1.75 18.31
C ALA A 188 3.94 -0.87 19.34
N TYR A 189 5.09 -1.33 19.85
CA TYR A 189 5.90 -0.58 20.83
C TYR A 189 7.36 -0.40 20.37
N MET A 190 7.68 -0.85 19.16
CA MET A 190 9.06 -0.85 18.67
C MET A 190 9.47 0.58 18.29
N SER A 191 10.63 1.02 18.78
CA SER A 191 11.18 2.32 18.42
C SER A 191 11.59 2.39 16.94
N PRO A 192 11.60 3.58 16.30
CA PRO A 192 12.00 3.76 14.91
C PRO A 192 13.38 3.18 14.59
N GLU A 193 14.36 3.35 15.47
CA GLU A 193 15.72 2.84 15.34
C GLU A 193 15.79 1.31 15.46
N GLN A 194 14.91 0.70 16.29
CA GLN A 194 14.78 -0.75 16.35
C GLN A 194 14.06 -1.29 15.11
N ALA A 195 13.03 -0.60 14.62
CA ALA A 195 12.29 -0.93 13.41
C ALA A 195 13.17 -0.80 12.15
N GLY A 196 14.07 0.19 12.13
CA GLY A 196 15.06 0.43 11.09
C GLY A 196 16.30 -0.48 11.19
N GLY A 197 16.43 -1.26 12.27
CA GLY A 197 17.54 -2.20 12.47
C GLY A 197 18.90 -1.53 12.74
N GLU A 198 18.91 -0.31 13.28
CA GLU A 198 20.13 0.47 13.52
C GLU A 198 21.15 -0.30 14.39
N ALA A 199 22.44 -0.16 14.08
CA ALA A 199 23.51 -0.92 14.73
C ALA A 199 23.61 -0.66 16.25
N ARG A 200 23.28 0.56 16.69
CA ARG A 200 23.36 1.01 18.08
C ARG A 200 21.98 1.47 18.55
N VAL A 201 21.44 0.79 19.55
CA VAL A 201 20.15 1.06 20.20
C VAL A 201 20.44 1.36 21.67
N ASP A 202 20.21 2.59 22.11
CA ASP A 202 20.47 3.08 23.47
C ASP A 202 19.18 3.16 24.31
N GLY A 203 19.28 3.67 25.54
CA GLY A 203 18.14 3.77 26.47
C GLY A 203 16.96 4.60 25.96
N ARG A 204 17.15 5.46 24.94
CA ARG A 204 16.07 6.28 24.36
C ARG A 204 15.07 5.46 23.56
N SER A 205 15.43 4.24 23.17
CA SER A 205 14.49 3.27 22.59
C SER A 205 13.48 2.78 23.62
N ASP A 206 13.90 2.57 24.87
CA ASP A 206 13.00 2.18 25.95
C ASP A 206 12.07 3.35 26.35
N ILE A 207 12.56 4.59 26.30
CA ILE A 207 11.74 5.81 26.51
C ILE A 207 10.63 5.89 25.47
N TYR A 208 10.95 5.62 24.19
CA TYR A 208 9.95 5.60 23.13
C TYR A 208 8.88 4.53 23.36
N ALA A 209 9.32 3.30 23.65
CA ALA A 209 8.41 2.18 23.92
C ALA A 209 7.50 2.46 25.13
N LEU A 210 8.05 3.07 26.20
CA LEU A 210 7.28 3.50 27.36
C LEU A 210 6.33 4.67 27.02
N GLY A 211 6.70 5.55 26.09
CA GLY A 211 5.80 6.56 25.51
C GLY A 211 4.61 5.94 24.78
N CYS A 212 4.84 4.83 24.04
CA CYS A 212 3.75 4.08 23.41
C CYS A 212 2.82 3.44 24.46
N VAL A 213 3.38 2.90 25.54
CA VAL A 213 2.61 2.37 26.67
C VAL A 213 1.80 3.48 27.35
N LEU A 214 2.38 4.66 27.60
CA LEU A 214 1.67 5.80 28.18
C LEU A 214 0.49 6.23 27.29
N HIS A 215 0.71 6.32 25.98
CA HIS A 215 -0.36 6.61 25.02
C HIS A 215 -1.50 5.59 25.13
N GLU A 216 -1.18 4.29 25.13
CA GLU A 216 -2.19 3.24 25.25
C GLU A 216 -2.94 3.27 26.58
N ILE A 217 -2.26 3.52 27.70
CA ILE A 217 -2.93 3.65 29.00
C ILE A 217 -3.94 4.81 28.99
N LEU A 218 -3.58 5.91 28.31
CA LEU A 218 -4.41 7.11 28.26
C LEU A 218 -5.59 6.98 27.30
N VAL A 219 -5.39 6.33 26.15
CA VAL A 219 -6.32 6.35 25.00
C VAL A 219 -7.03 5.00 24.78
N GLY A 220 -6.43 3.91 25.24
CA GLY A 220 -6.94 2.53 25.17
C GLY A 220 -6.40 1.70 24.00
N GLU A 221 -5.59 2.30 23.13
CA GLU A 221 -4.87 1.60 22.06
C GLU A 221 -3.46 2.21 21.86
N PRO A 222 -2.47 1.43 21.39
CA PRO A 222 -1.14 1.95 21.09
C PRO A 222 -1.19 3.04 20.02
N PRO A 223 -0.20 3.95 19.96
CA PRO A 223 -0.24 5.12 19.08
C PRO A 223 -0.32 4.76 17.59
N PHE A 224 0.16 3.56 17.22
CA PHE A 224 0.09 3.06 15.86
C PHE A 224 -0.44 1.62 15.85
N THR A 225 -1.55 1.41 15.16
CA THR A 225 -2.13 0.09 14.87
C THR A 225 -2.03 -0.19 13.37
N GLY A 226 -2.31 -1.40 12.91
CA GLY A 226 -2.24 -1.72 11.48
C GLY A 226 -2.54 -3.17 11.19
N PRO A 227 -2.92 -3.50 9.94
CA PRO A 227 -3.31 -4.86 9.56
C PRO A 227 -2.13 -5.84 9.51
N THR A 228 -0.90 -5.34 9.48
CA THR A 228 0.33 -6.16 9.50
C THR A 228 1.39 -5.55 10.43
N PRO A 229 2.28 -6.38 11.00
CA PRO A 229 3.47 -5.95 11.73
C PRO A 229 4.26 -4.86 11.00
N GLN A 230 4.49 -5.03 9.69
CA GLN A 230 5.29 -4.13 8.88
C GLN A 230 4.61 -2.78 8.67
N ALA A 231 3.27 -2.75 8.58
CA ALA A 231 2.53 -1.50 8.53
C ALA A 231 2.72 -0.72 9.84
N VAL A 232 2.58 -1.38 10.99
CA VAL A 232 2.80 -0.77 12.30
C VAL A 232 4.22 -0.22 12.43
N LEU A 233 5.24 -0.98 12.02
CA LEU A 233 6.63 -0.51 12.00
C LEU A 233 6.84 0.71 11.08
N ALA A 234 6.23 0.74 9.89
CA ALA A 234 6.31 1.89 8.99
C ALA A 234 5.69 3.15 9.60
N ARG A 235 4.61 3.01 10.36
CA ARG A 235 3.99 4.11 11.12
C ARG A 235 4.89 4.60 12.24
N HIS A 236 5.53 3.69 12.97
CA HIS A 236 6.56 4.05 13.95
C HIS A 236 7.66 4.89 13.32
N MET A 237 8.09 4.59 12.08
CA MET A 237 9.13 5.34 11.37
C MET A 237 8.69 6.74 10.88
N HIS A 238 7.47 6.91 10.38
CA HIS A 238 7.09 8.13 9.62
C HIS A 238 5.87 8.90 10.14
N GLU A 239 4.90 8.23 10.76
CA GLU A 239 3.63 8.87 11.13
C GLU A 239 3.73 9.57 12.49
N ARG A 240 3.11 10.75 12.64
CA ARG A 240 3.02 11.41 13.95
C ARG A 240 1.98 10.71 14.84
N PRO A 241 2.21 10.61 16.16
CA PRO A 241 1.22 10.05 17.08
C PRO A 241 -0.13 10.80 16.96
N PRO A 242 -1.27 10.10 17.05
CA PRO A 242 -2.57 10.74 17.17
C PRO A 242 -2.62 11.69 18.36
N SER A 243 -3.36 12.79 18.22
CA SER A 243 -3.49 13.78 19.30
C SER A 243 -4.32 13.23 20.45
N LEU A 244 -3.76 13.24 21.67
CA LEU A 244 -4.42 12.71 22.86
C LEU A 244 -5.70 13.49 23.19
N SER A 245 -5.68 14.81 23.02
CA SER A 245 -6.82 15.69 23.30
C SER A 245 -8.04 15.45 22.40
N VAL A 246 -7.86 14.83 21.24
CA VAL A 246 -8.96 14.43 20.35
C VAL A 246 -9.73 13.25 20.95
N VAL A 247 -9.04 12.28 21.54
CA VAL A 247 -9.66 11.06 22.08
C VAL A 247 -10.02 11.19 23.56
N ARG A 248 -9.22 11.95 24.34
CA ARG A 248 -9.43 12.19 25.77
C ARG A 248 -9.18 13.66 26.13
N PRO A 249 -10.19 14.54 26.01
CA PRO A 249 -10.05 15.98 26.25
C PRO A 249 -9.61 16.38 27.67
N GLN A 250 -9.67 15.46 28.64
CA GLN A 250 -9.20 15.66 30.01
C GLN A 250 -7.69 15.57 30.16
N VAL A 251 -6.97 15.12 29.12
CA VAL A 251 -5.50 15.14 29.07
C VAL A 251 -5.03 16.59 28.97
N ALA A 252 -4.19 17.01 29.92
CA ALA A 252 -3.62 18.35 29.91
C ALA A 252 -2.66 18.51 28.71
N PRO A 253 -2.62 19.67 28.02
CA PRO A 253 -1.71 19.90 26.91
C PRO A 253 -0.25 19.58 27.26
N GLU A 254 0.16 19.89 28.49
CA GLU A 254 1.51 19.62 29.00
C GLU A 254 1.83 18.11 29.03
N LEU A 255 0.83 17.26 29.30
CA LEU A 255 0.99 15.79 29.26
C LEU A 255 1.09 15.28 27.81
N GLU A 256 0.35 15.90 26.89
CA GLU A 256 0.40 15.55 25.47
C GLU A 256 1.74 15.93 24.83
N GLU A 257 2.32 17.07 25.21
CA GLU A 257 3.68 17.46 24.80
C GLU A 257 4.73 16.46 25.29
N ILE A 258 4.64 16.02 26.54
CA ILE A 258 5.53 15.00 27.10
C ILE A 258 5.44 13.68 26.33
N VAL A 259 4.22 13.22 26.00
CA VAL A 259 4.03 11.99 25.20
C VAL A 259 4.60 12.17 23.78
N ASN A 260 4.36 13.32 23.16
CA ASN A 260 4.89 13.61 21.82
C ASN A 260 6.41 13.67 21.78
N GLN A 261 7.05 14.22 22.82
CA GLN A 261 8.50 14.24 22.96
C GLN A 261 9.06 12.83 23.15
N ALA A 262 8.45 12.00 24.00
CA ALA A 262 8.87 10.59 24.15
C ALA A 262 8.73 9.80 22.83
N LEU A 263 7.71 10.12 22.01
CA LEU A 263 7.43 9.50 20.72
C LEU A 263 8.11 10.18 19.52
N ALA A 264 9.06 11.09 19.75
CA ALA A 264 9.80 11.74 18.68
C ALA A 264 10.57 10.70 17.84
N LYS A 265 10.64 10.91 16.53
CA LYS A 265 11.20 9.90 15.62
C LYS A 265 12.71 9.78 15.74
N ILE A 266 13.39 10.93 15.78
CA ILE A 266 14.83 11.01 16.00
C ILE A 266 15.10 10.84 17.50
N PRO A 267 15.94 9.88 17.92
CA PRO A 267 16.22 9.65 19.35
C PRO A 267 16.74 10.90 20.07
N ALA A 268 17.49 11.77 19.39
CA ALA A 268 18.02 13.00 19.96
C ALA A 268 16.95 14.05 20.34
N ASP A 269 15.75 13.96 19.76
CA ASP A 269 14.63 14.85 20.07
C ASP A 269 13.80 14.37 21.27
N ARG A 270 14.11 13.18 21.81
CA ARG A 270 13.45 12.60 22.98
C ARG A 270 14.09 13.10 24.28
N PHE A 271 13.52 12.70 25.41
CA PHE A 271 14.18 12.87 26.71
C PHE A 271 15.57 12.23 26.69
N SER A 272 16.54 12.90 27.30
CA SER A 272 17.92 12.44 27.33
C SER A 272 18.10 11.18 28.19
N SER A 273 17.22 10.98 29.18
CA SER A 273 17.19 9.82 30.08
C SER A 273 15.77 9.47 30.53
N ALA A 274 15.55 8.22 30.98
CA ALA A 274 14.27 7.82 31.55
C ALA A 274 13.95 8.58 32.86
N ALA A 275 14.96 9.02 33.60
CA ALA A 275 14.80 9.87 34.79
C ALA A 275 14.21 11.24 34.44
N GLU A 276 14.69 11.86 33.34
CA GLU A 276 14.15 13.13 32.84
C GLU A 276 12.67 12.98 32.41
N PHE A 277 12.33 11.88 31.74
CA PHE A 277 10.95 11.58 31.37
C PHE A 277 10.04 11.42 32.60
N ALA A 278 10.49 10.69 33.63
CA ALA A 278 9.76 10.55 34.89
C ALA A 278 9.57 11.87 35.63
N GLN A 279 10.59 12.74 35.60
CA GLN A 279 10.56 14.07 36.20
C GLN A 279 9.56 14.99 35.50
N ALA A 280 9.51 14.96 34.16
CA ALA A 280 8.55 15.74 33.38
C ALA A 280 7.11 15.36 33.75
N LEU A 281 6.81 14.06 33.87
CA LEU A 281 5.48 13.57 34.28
C LEU A 281 5.12 13.99 35.71
N PHE A 282 6.09 14.00 36.63
CA PHE A 282 5.87 14.47 38.01
C PHE A 282 5.48 15.95 38.07
N LEU A 283 6.13 16.80 37.28
CA LEU A 283 5.84 18.24 37.25
C LEU A 283 4.40 18.54 36.77
N VAL A 284 3.87 17.76 35.83
CA VAL A 284 2.47 17.88 35.38
C VAL A 284 1.49 17.49 36.47
N GLU A 285 1.78 16.43 37.24
CA GLU A 285 0.95 16.01 38.37
C GLU A 285 0.94 17.05 39.50
N ASP A 286 2.10 17.61 39.84
CA ASP A 286 2.24 18.59 40.92
C ASP A 286 1.62 19.94 40.56
N THR A 287 1.78 20.42 39.32
CA THR A 287 1.11 21.65 38.85
C THR A 287 -0.42 21.50 38.83
N ALA A 288 -0.95 20.34 38.44
CA ALA A 288 -2.37 20.03 38.52
C ALA A 288 -2.88 19.97 39.98
N ARG A 289 -2.08 19.42 40.91
CA ARG A 289 -2.39 19.35 42.34
C ARG A 289 -2.34 20.72 43.01
N LEU A 290 -1.34 21.55 42.71
CA LEU A 290 -1.19 22.92 43.21
C LEU A 290 -2.30 23.85 42.69
N ARG A 291 -2.75 23.66 41.43
CA ARG A 291 -3.97 24.31 40.90
C ARG A 291 -5.19 23.95 41.75
N ARG A 292 -5.45 22.68 42.04
CA ARG A 292 -6.58 22.23 42.89
C ARG A 292 -6.52 22.75 44.33
N LEU A 293 -5.32 22.82 44.93
CA LEU A 293 -5.11 23.31 46.31
C LEU A 293 -5.27 24.84 46.41
N ARG A 294 -4.83 25.61 45.39
CA ARG A 294 -5.08 27.05 45.29
C ARG A 294 -6.56 27.38 45.16
N THR A 295 -7.35 26.56 44.46
CA THR A 295 -8.81 26.73 44.33
C THR A 295 -9.53 26.46 45.67
N ARG A 296 -9.10 25.47 46.45
CA ARG A 296 -9.67 25.18 47.80
C ARG A 296 -9.33 26.24 48.85
N ARG A 297 -8.12 26.83 48.84
CA ARG A 297 -7.74 27.93 49.75
C ARG A 297 -8.41 29.27 49.42
N LYS A 298 -8.81 29.49 48.16
CA LYS A 298 -9.62 30.66 47.77
C LYS A 298 -11.08 30.55 48.25
N LEU A 299 -11.68 29.36 48.16
CA LEU A 299 -13.06 29.10 48.61
C LEU A 299 -13.29 29.37 50.12
N ALA A 300 -12.29 29.16 50.98
CA ALA A 300 -12.40 29.44 52.42
C ALA A 300 -12.37 30.94 52.79
N ARG A 301 -11.84 31.81 51.92
CA ARG A 301 -11.72 33.26 52.18
C ARG A 301 -12.84 34.10 51.59
N PHE A 302 -13.64 33.56 50.67
CA PHE A 302 -14.69 34.30 49.96
C PHE A 302 -16.11 34.14 50.55
N ALA A 303 -16.30 33.37 51.62
CA ALA A 303 -17.61 33.16 52.24
C ALA A 303 -18.22 34.41 52.92
N ILE A 304 -17.44 35.47 53.17
CA ILE A 304 -17.90 36.66 53.91
C ILE A 304 -18.19 37.87 52.99
N ALA A 305 -17.68 37.89 51.75
CA ALA A 305 -17.82 39.04 50.84
C ALA A 305 -18.75 38.80 49.62
N GLY A 306 -19.25 37.58 49.44
CA GLY A 306 -19.94 37.15 48.21
C GLY A 306 -21.37 37.66 48.01
N THR A 307 -22.04 38.16 49.05
CA THR A 307 -23.46 38.54 48.98
C THR A 307 -23.72 39.80 48.14
N VAL A 308 -22.73 40.69 48.02
CA VAL A 308 -22.87 41.96 47.27
C VAL A 308 -22.49 41.80 45.78
N ALA A 309 -21.65 40.82 45.45
CA ALA A 309 -21.18 40.59 44.07
C ALA A 309 -22.09 39.64 43.25
N ALA A 310 -22.95 38.86 43.90
CA ALA A 310 -23.82 37.88 43.24
C ALA A 310 -24.86 38.51 42.29
N ALA A 311 -25.31 39.75 42.57
CA ALA A 311 -26.23 40.47 41.69
C ALA A 311 -25.57 40.96 40.39
N GLY A 312 -24.28 41.30 40.41
CA GLY A 312 -23.52 41.74 39.24
C GLY A 312 -22.97 40.59 38.37
N GLY A 313 -22.61 39.47 38.99
CA GLY A 313 -22.00 38.32 38.30
C GLY A 313 -22.97 37.50 37.45
N LEU A 314 -24.26 37.44 37.81
CA LEU A 314 -25.27 36.70 37.05
C LEU A 314 -25.55 37.35 35.68
N GLY A 315 -25.36 38.66 35.56
CA GLY A 315 -25.47 39.39 34.28
C GLY A 315 -24.31 39.13 33.31
N LEU A 316 -23.13 38.75 33.81
CA LEU A 316 -21.93 38.56 32.98
C LEU A 316 -21.66 37.09 32.63
N TRP A 317 -22.19 36.13 33.39
CA TRP A 317 -22.05 34.70 33.09
C TRP A 317 -22.96 34.23 31.93
N LEU A 318 -24.07 34.92 31.70
CA LEU A 318 -24.95 34.67 30.55
C LEU A 318 -24.36 35.17 29.22
N THR A 319 -23.22 35.88 29.22
CA THR A 319 -22.67 36.55 28.03
C THR A 319 -21.31 36.04 27.53
N LEU A 320 -20.70 35.01 28.14
CA LEU A 320 -19.39 34.50 27.71
C LEU A 320 -19.47 33.20 26.86
N PRO A 321 -18.94 33.19 25.62
CA PRO A 321 -19.08 32.06 24.68
C PRO A 321 -18.08 30.92 24.94
N ARG A 322 -18.57 29.68 24.92
CA ARG A 322 -17.77 28.43 25.01
C ARG A 322 -17.10 28.12 23.67
N GLY A 323 -15.80 27.79 23.67
CA GLY A 323 -15.02 27.51 22.46
C GLY A 323 -15.52 26.29 21.68
N GLN A 324 -15.90 26.50 20.42
CA GLN A 324 -16.42 25.49 19.49
C GLN A 324 -15.30 24.61 18.88
N PRO A 325 -15.60 23.38 18.42
CA PRO A 325 -14.70 22.60 17.57
C PRO A 325 -14.17 23.47 16.43
N ARG A 326 -12.87 23.39 16.13
CA ARG A 326 -12.26 24.21 15.07
C ARG A 326 -12.67 23.63 13.70
N PHE A 327 -13.83 24.05 13.22
CA PHE A 327 -14.33 23.74 11.88
C PHE A 327 -13.47 24.45 10.82
N ASP A 328 -13.29 23.81 9.68
CA ASP A 328 -12.73 24.45 8.49
C ASP A 328 -13.88 25.16 7.74
N PRO A 329 -13.91 26.51 7.72
CA PRO A 329 -14.97 27.27 7.05
C PRO A 329 -14.97 27.05 5.54
N ASN A 330 -13.88 26.51 4.98
CA ASN A 330 -13.76 26.27 3.56
C ASN A 330 -14.23 24.87 3.17
N ARG A 331 -14.70 24.02 4.09
CA ARG A 331 -15.16 22.66 3.78
C ARG A 331 -16.67 22.56 3.80
N VAL A 332 -17.23 21.99 2.73
CA VAL A 332 -18.67 21.76 2.55
C VAL A 332 -18.92 20.29 2.21
N ILE A 333 -19.72 19.57 2.99
CA ILE A 333 -20.19 18.23 2.58
C ILE A 333 -21.48 18.37 1.79
N VAL A 334 -21.57 17.73 0.63
CA VAL A 334 -22.80 17.68 -0.17
C VAL A 334 -23.38 16.28 -0.09
N PHE A 335 -24.48 16.11 0.64
CA PHE A 335 -25.17 14.83 0.71
C PHE A 335 -26.09 14.62 -0.50
N PRO A 336 -26.33 13.37 -0.91
CA PRO A 336 -27.36 13.04 -1.89
C PRO A 336 -28.71 13.61 -1.45
N LEU A 337 -29.51 14.06 -2.41
CA LEU A 337 -30.84 14.59 -2.12
C LEU A 337 -31.86 13.46 -2.01
N VAL A 338 -32.86 13.63 -1.13
CA VAL A 338 -34.00 12.72 -1.03
C VAL A 338 -34.87 12.87 -2.27
N GLU A 339 -35.27 11.74 -2.86
CA GLU A 339 -36.11 11.72 -4.06
C GLU A 339 -37.58 11.52 -3.69
N ARG A 340 -38.48 12.34 -4.24
CA ARG A 340 -39.94 12.22 -4.06
C ARG A 340 -40.67 12.28 -5.40
N GLY A 341 -41.55 11.32 -5.64
CA GLY A 341 -42.35 11.24 -6.87
C GLY A 341 -41.58 10.73 -8.09
N PHE A 342 -40.43 10.06 -7.88
CA PHE A 342 -39.67 9.39 -8.93
C PHE A 342 -40.00 7.89 -8.93
N ALA A 343 -40.07 7.30 -10.13
CA ALA A 343 -40.15 5.85 -10.27
C ALA A 343 -38.80 5.21 -9.90
N THR A 344 -38.80 3.94 -9.52
CA THR A 344 -37.56 3.18 -9.24
C THR A 344 -36.57 3.19 -10.42
N ALA A 345 -37.06 3.22 -11.66
CA ALA A 345 -36.21 3.33 -12.85
C ALA A 345 -35.49 4.69 -12.99
N GLU A 346 -35.99 5.74 -12.32
CA GLU A 346 -35.38 7.08 -12.27
C GLU A 346 -34.53 7.29 -10.99
N SER A 347 -34.33 6.25 -10.17
CA SER A 347 -33.59 6.37 -8.91
C SER A 347 -32.15 6.84 -9.13
N GLY A 348 -31.67 7.76 -8.31
CA GLY A 348 -30.30 8.29 -8.36
C GLY A 348 -30.21 9.74 -8.84
N VAL A 349 -31.31 10.37 -9.26
CA VAL A 349 -31.38 11.79 -9.62
C VAL A 349 -30.90 12.70 -8.47
N GLY A 350 -31.20 12.35 -7.22
CA GLY A 350 -30.78 13.10 -6.05
C GLY A 350 -29.27 13.09 -5.86
N TYR A 351 -28.62 11.97 -6.18
CA TYR A 351 -27.16 11.88 -6.20
C TYR A 351 -26.56 12.62 -7.40
N ASP A 352 -27.18 12.53 -8.57
CA ASP A 352 -26.75 13.27 -9.77
C ASP A 352 -26.70 14.78 -9.52
N VAL A 353 -27.71 15.31 -8.83
CA VAL A 353 -27.75 16.72 -8.41
C VAL A 353 -26.61 17.04 -7.45
N ALA A 354 -26.34 16.18 -6.45
CA ALA A 354 -25.27 16.37 -5.49
C ALA A 354 -23.88 16.35 -6.17
N LEU A 355 -23.65 15.41 -7.08
CA LEU A 355 -22.42 15.30 -7.87
C LEU A 355 -22.20 16.54 -8.73
N MET A 356 -23.27 17.05 -9.35
CA MET A 356 -23.22 18.28 -10.15
C MET A 356 -22.91 19.51 -9.31
N ILE A 357 -23.50 19.63 -8.12
CA ILE A 357 -23.18 20.68 -7.16
C ILE A 357 -21.70 20.58 -6.76
N GLY A 358 -21.23 19.39 -6.40
CA GLY A 358 -19.84 19.14 -6.03
C GLY A 358 -18.86 19.57 -7.12
N ALA A 359 -19.09 19.13 -8.35
CA ALA A 359 -18.29 19.55 -9.50
C ALA A 359 -18.31 21.07 -9.73
N ALA A 360 -19.40 21.75 -9.39
CA ALA A 360 -19.52 23.20 -9.53
C ALA A 360 -18.77 23.96 -8.43
N LEU A 361 -18.73 23.40 -7.21
CA LEU A 361 -17.97 23.94 -6.09
C LEU A 361 -16.46 23.78 -6.28
N GLU A 362 -16.01 22.86 -7.14
CA GLU A 362 -14.60 22.58 -7.41
C GLU A 362 -13.80 23.79 -7.94
N HIS A 363 -14.46 24.72 -8.62
CA HIS A 363 -13.83 25.94 -9.16
C HIS A 363 -13.96 27.15 -8.20
N THR A 364 -14.50 26.94 -7.01
CA THR A 364 -14.80 28.03 -6.07
C THR A 364 -13.75 28.09 -4.97
N ASP A 365 -12.56 28.63 -5.25
CA ASP A 365 -11.54 28.81 -4.21
C ASP A 365 -12.01 29.77 -3.09
N PRO A 366 -11.77 29.46 -1.81
CA PRO A 366 -11.03 28.32 -1.26
C PRO A 366 -11.91 27.11 -0.89
N LEU A 367 -13.19 27.08 -1.29
CA LEU A 367 -14.12 26.02 -0.91
C LEU A 367 -13.64 24.65 -1.43
N LYS A 368 -13.70 23.66 -0.54
CA LYS A 368 -13.42 22.25 -0.80
C LYS A 368 -14.69 21.48 -0.52
N TRP A 369 -15.30 20.94 -1.58
CA TRP A 369 -16.46 20.08 -1.39
C TRP A 369 -16.03 18.65 -1.07
N ILE A 370 -16.86 17.95 -0.31
CA ILE A 370 -16.69 16.57 0.08
C ILE A 370 -17.96 15.83 -0.35
N ASP A 371 -17.79 14.70 -1.03
CA ASP A 371 -18.90 13.86 -1.50
C ASP A 371 -19.55 13.12 -0.32
N GLY A 372 -20.74 13.55 0.07
CA GLY A 372 -21.48 12.97 1.19
C GLY A 372 -21.90 11.53 0.95
N TRP A 373 -22.00 11.08 -0.32
CA TRP A 373 -22.34 9.69 -0.67
C TRP A 373 -21.32 8.69 -0.12
N GLN A 374 -20.05 9.10 -0.03
CA GLN A 374 -18.94 8.26 0.42
C GLN A 374 -19.10 7.80 1.88
N TYR A 375 -19.86 8.55 2.68
CA TYR A 375 -20.05 8.33 4.12
C TYR A 375 -21.39 7.68 4.48
N LEU A 376 -22.18 7.31 3.48
CA LEU A 376 -23.45 6.61 3.68
C LEU A 376 -23.21 5.09 3.72
N ASP A 377 -23.84 4.42 4.69
CA ASP A 377 -23.93 2.96 4.69
C ASP A 377 -24.81 2.46 3.54
N GLU A 378 -24.74 1.17 3.22
CA GLU A 378 -25.49 0.56 2.11
C GLU A 378 -27.00 0.83 2.20
N ARG A 379 -27.56 0.83 3.42
CA ARG A 379 -28.98 1.08 3.66
C ARG A 379 -29.38 2.51 3.32
N ARG A 380 -28.58 3.51 3.74
CA ARG A 380 -28.79 4.94 3.44
C ARG A 380 -28.47 5.30 1.99
N ARG A 381 -27.60 4.53 1.32
CA ARG A 381 -27.36 4.66 -0.13
C ARG A 381 -28.55 4.17 -0.94
N SER A 382 -29.19 3.09 -0.51
CA SER A 382 -30.42 2.58 -1.14
C SER A 382 -31.64 3.46 -0.86
N ASP A 383 -31.70 4.08 0.32
CA ASP A 383 -32.75 5.05 0.68
C ASP A 383 -32.16 6.24 1.44
N VAL A 384 -31.90 7.32 0.70
CA VAL A 384 -31.35 8.57 1.23
C VAL A 384 -32.31 9.21 2.25
N GLY A 385 -33.61 8.90 2.21
CA GLY A 385 -34.58 9.34 3.20
C GLY A 385 -34.25 8.89 4.63
N LEU A 386 -33.43 7.85 4.79
CA LEU A 386 -32.94 7.37 6.09
C LEU A 386 -31.81 8.23 6.68
N LEU A 387 -31.24 9.17 5.92
CA LEU A 387 -30.22 10.09 6.42
C LEU A 387 -30.86 11.16 7.32
N THR A 388 -30.67 11.02 8.63
CA THR A 388 -31.12 12.04 9.59
C THR A 388 -30.18 13.25 9.61
N LEU A 389 -30.71 14.44 9.90
CA LEU A 389 -29.90 15.65 10.11
C LEU A 389 -28.84 15.47 11.20
N ARG A 390 -29.14 14.67 12.24
CA ARG A 390 -28.18 14.34 13.30
C ARG A 390 -26.99 13.54 12.75
N ALA A 391 -27.26 12.56 11.89
CA ALA A 391 -26.22 11.76 11.25
C ALA A 391 -25.38 12.61 10.27
N ALA A 392 -26.03 13.37 9.38
CA ALA A 392 -25.35 14.28 8.45
C ALA A 392 -24.42 15.26 9.20
N ARG A 393 -24.91 15.85 10.29
CA ARG A 393 -24.14 16.75 11.16
C ARG A 393 -22.98 16.06 11.87
N ALA A 394 -23.17 14.82 12.33
CA ALA A 394 -22.10 14.05 12.95
C ALA A 394 -20.96 13.79 11.94
N THR A 395 -21.30 13.38 10.72
CA THR A 395 -20.33 13.23 9.63
C THR A 395 -19.61 14.54 9.31
N SER A 396 -20.33 15.67 9.25
CA SER A 396 -19.72 17.00 9.04
C SER A 396 -18.74 17.39 10.15
N ARG A 397 -19.06 17.09 11.41
CA ARG A 397 -18.18 17.33 12.56
C ARG A 397 -16.93 16.46 12.51
N GLU A 398 -17.09 15.17 12.20
CA GLU A 398 -15.98 14.21 12.06
C GLU A 398 -15.00 14.67 10.98
N ARG A 399 -15.52 15.16 9.84
CA ARG A 399 -14.71 15.64 8.70
C ARG A 399 -14.28 17.11 8.81
N ARG A 400 -14.57 17.75 9.95
CA ARG A 400 -14.28 19.16 10.24
C ARG A 400 -14.85 20.13 9.20
N ALA A 401 -15.92 19.75 8.52
CA ALA A 401 -16.62 20.62 7.58
C ALA A 401 -17.52 21.58 8.36
N ARG A 402 -17.34 22.89 8.15
CA ARG A 402 -18.23 23.89 8.78
C ARG A 402 -19.65 23.78 8.25
N TYR A 403 -19.79 23.45 6.98
CA TYR A 403 -21.07 23.46 6.29
C TYR A 403 -21.41 22.09 5.72
N PHE A 404 -22.71 21.80 5.66
CA PHE A 404 -23.20 20.69 4.86
C PHE A 404 -24.51 21.02 4.18
N LEU A 405 -24.74 20.35 3.06
CA LEU A 405 -25.88 20.56 2.19
C LEU A 405 -26.67 19.26 2.09
N GLU A 406 -27.96 19.34 2.34
CA GLU A 406 -28.94 18.30 2.06
C GLU A 406 -30.11 18.90 1.30
N GLY A 407 -30.97 18.05 0.76
CA GLY A 407 -32.12 18.56 0.04
C GLY A 407 -33.08 17.49 -0.41
N VAL A 408 -34.06 17.93 -1.19
CA VAL A 408 -35.09 17.09 -1.77
C VAL A 408 -35.22 17.43 -3.25
N VAL A 409 -35.22 16.40 -4.10
CA VAL A 409 -35.70 16.51 -5.48
C VAL A 409 -37.13 15.98 -5.49
N ARG A 410 -38.07 16.80 -5.95
CA ARG A 410 -39.48 16.44 -6.06
C ARG A 410 -39.93 16.52 -7.51
N ARG A 411 -40.69 15.53 -7.95
CA ARG A 411 -41.41 15.53 -9.22
C ARG A 411 -42.89 15.29 -8.98
N ASP A 412 -43.70 16.23 -9.41
CA ASP A 412 -45.15 16.13 -9.47
C ASP A 412 -45.58 15.98 -10.95
N ALA A 413 -46.88 15.81 -11.22
CA ALA A 413 -47.40 15.62 -12.59
C ALA A 413 -47.00 16.75 -13.55
N ASP A 414 -47.07 18.01 -13.09
CA ASP A 414 -46.85 19.20 -13.94
C ASP A 414 -45.59 19.99 -13.57
N SER A 415 -44.92 19.66 -12.45
CA SER A 415 -43.75 20.43 -11.98
C SER A 415 -42.63 19.55 -11.42
N ALA A 416 -41.41 20.05 -11.51
CA ALA A 416 -40.24 19.52 -10.82
C ALA A 416 -39.63 20.61 -9.94
N ALA A 417 -39.13 20.22 -8.77
CA ALA A 417 -38.51 21.14 -7.83
C ALA A 417 -37.25 20.53 -7.19
N VAL A 418 -36.21 21.34 -7.03
CA VAL A 418 -35.04 21.02 -6.21
C VAL A 418 -35.00 22.00 -5.06
N VAL A 419 -35.01 21.47 -3.84
CA VAL A 419 -34.88 22.24 -2.59
C VAL A 419 -33.52 21.90 -1.98
N LEU A 420 -32.66 22.89 -1.81
CA LEU A 420 -31.37 22.75 -1.15
C LEU A 420 -31.40 23.48 0.20
N ARG A 421 -30.86 22.84 1.23
CA ARG A 421 -30.74 23.42 2.58
C ARG A 421 -29.28 23.39 3.00
N LEU A 422 -28.79 24.57 3.35
CA LEU A 422 -27.47 24.78 3.90
C LEU A 422 -27.54 24.78 5.42
N HIS A 423 -26.71 23.95 6.05
CA HIS A 423 -26.64 23.85 7.50
C HIS A 423 -25.27 24.23 8.02
N ASP A 424 -25.26 24.82 9.21
CA ASP A 424 -24.04 24.98 9.99
C ASP A 424 -23.80 23.72 10.83
N ALA A 425 -22.64 23.09 10.71
CA ALA A 425 -22.29 21.92 11.52
C ALA A 425 -22.09 22.27 13.01
N ALA A 426 -21.86 23.54 13.33
CA ALA A 426 -21.63 24.02 14.69
C ALA A 426 -22.91 24.37 15.46
N GLY A 427 -24.02 24.66 14.79
CA GLY A 427 -25.29 25.07 15.41
C GLY A 427 -26.51 24.51 14.69
N ASP A 428 -27.64 24.31 15.37
CA ASP A 428 -28.75 23.51 14.83
C ASP A 428 -29.66 24.24 13.82
N SER A 429 -29.20 25.37 13.28
CA SER A 429 -29.96 26.21 12.35
C SER A 429 -29.63 25.93 10.87
N VAL A 430 -30.67 25.93 10.04
CA VAL A 430 -30.55 26.09 8.58
C VAL A 430 -30.08 27.53 8.32
N ILE A 431 -28.94 27.69 7.65
CA ILE A 431 -28.37 28.98 7.26
C ILE A 431 -29.18 29.59 6.11
N SER A 432 -29.51 28.76 5.12
CA SER A 432 -30.30 29.18 3.96
C SER A 432 -31.03 27.97 3.38
N GLN A 433 -32.17 28.25 2.76
CA GLN A 433 -32.90 27.29 1.95
C GLN A 433 -33.21 27.94 0.61
N GLU A 434 -32.84 27.28 -0.48
CA GLU A 434 -33.11 27.73 -1.84
C GLU A 434 -33.94 26.70 -2.57
N THR A 435 -34.91 27.17 -3.35
CA THR A 435 -35.77 26.33 -4.16
C THR A 435 -35.70 26.78 -5.61
N ALA A 436 -35.52 25.82 -6.51
CA ALA A 436 -35.66 26.01 -7.95
C ALA A 436 -36.78 25.11 -8.48
N THR A 437 -37.68 25.68 -9.27
CA THR A 437 -38.84 24.98 -9.84
C THR A 437 -38.84 25.08 -11.37
N GLY A 438 -39.33 24.06 -12.06
CA GLY A 438 -39.55 24.05 -13.49
C GLY A 438 -40.74 23.15 -13.87
N ALA A 439 -41.16 23.18 -15.14
CA ALA A 439 -42.20 22.28 -15.65
C ALA A 439 -41.73 20.81 -15.60
N ALA A 440 -42.63 19.88 -15.29
CA ALA A 440 -42.31 18.46 -15.31
C ALA A 440 -41.85 18.03 -16.71
N GLY A 441 -40.64 17.47 -16.80
CA GLY A 441 -40.02 17.07 -18.08
C GLY A 441 -39.42 18.22 -18.90
N GLY A 442 -39.64 19.49 -18.53
CA GLY A 442 -39.11 20.65 -19.25
C GLY A 442 -37.69 21.04 -18.86
N VAL A 443 -37.26 20.77 -17.62
CA VAL A 443 -35.93 21.12 -17.11
C VAL A 443 -35.35 19.94 -16.31
N PRO A 444 -34.17 19.39 -16.69
CA PRO A 444 -33.50 18.35 -15.92
C PRO A 444 -33.23 18.77 -14.46
N ALA A 445 -33.39 17.84 -13.52
CA ALA A 445 -33.25 18.12 -12.09
C ALA A 445 -31.86 18.69 -11.72
N TYR A 446 -30.79 18.26 -12.38
CA TYR A 446 -29.46 18.83 -12.13
C TYR A 446 -29.35 20.31 -12.50
N GLN A 447 -30.10 20.80 -13.49
CA GLN A 447 -30.14 22.23 -13.84
C GLN A 447 -30.91 23.04 -12.79
N LEU A 448 -31.99 22.47 -12.25
CA LEU A 448 -32.67 23.05 -11.10
C LEU A 448 -31.73 23.09 -9.89
N GLY A 449 -30.94 22.03 -9.67
CA GLY A 449 -29.88 21.99 -8.67
C GLY A 449 -28.82 23.08 -8.86
N LEU A 450 -28.31 23.27 -10.08
CA LEU A 450 -27.38 24.37 -10.40
C LEU A 450 -28.02 25.75 -10.19
N THR A 451 -29.30 25.90 -10.48
CA THR A 451 -30.05 27.14 -10.23
C THR A 451 -30.17 27.43 -8.74
N ALA A 452 -30.50 26.41 -7.95
CA ALA A 452 -30.62 26.52 -6.50
C ALA A 452 -29.25 26.80 -5.85
N ILE A 453 -28.18 26.09 -6.24
CA ILE A 453 -26.85 26.32 -5.67
C ILE A 453 -26.31 27.70 -6.04
N ARG A 454 -26.61 28.23 -7.23
CA ARG A 454 -26.23 29.59 -7.62
C ARG A 454 -26.81 30.66 -6.70
N ARG A 455 -28.04 30.45 -6.22
CA ARG A 455 -28.69 31.34 -5.24
C ARG A 455 -28.14 31.14 -3.83
N LEU A 456 -27.70 29.92 -3.52
CA LEU A 456 -27.18 29.53 -2.21
C LEU A 456 -25.71 29.92 -2.00
N LEU A 457 -24.88 29.85 -3.05
CA LEU A 457 -23.43 30.09 -3.02
C LEU A 457 -23.01 31.43 -2.42
N PRO A 458 -23.69 32.57 -2.68
CA PRO A 458 -23.40 33.84 -2.01
C PRO A 458 -23.52 33.79 -0.48
N ARG A 459 -24.19 32.77 0.08
CA ARG A 459 -24.29 32.53 1.54
C ARG A 459 -23.16 31.64 2.08
N LEU A 460 -22.49 30.89 1.21
CA LEU A 460 -21.32 30.04 1.54
C LEU A 460 -20.00 30.83 1.53
N LEU A 461 -19.97 31.99 0.87
CA LEU A 461 -18.77 32.79 0.64
C LEU A 461 -18.88 34.18 1.29
N ALA A 462 -17.73 34.82 1.53
CA ALA A 462 -17.69 36.22 1.95
C ALA A 462 -18.24 37.15 0.84
N PRO A 463 -18.84 38.31 1.18
CA PRO A 463 -19.55 39.18 0.22
C PRO A 463 -18.72 39.70 -0.97
N ASP A 464 -17.41 39.67 -0.86
CA ASP A 464 -16.41 40.16 -1.81
C ASP A 464 -15.86 39.06 -2.75
N ARG A 465 -16.28 37.80 -2.58
CA ARG A 465 -15.76 36.67 -3.37
C ARG A 465 -16.70 36.30 -4.52
N GLY A 466 -16.16 36.37 -5.74
CA GLY A 466 -16.83 35.95 -6.96
C GLY A 466 -17.04 34.42 -7.01
N ILE A 467 -18.16 34.01 -7.59
CA ILE A 467 -18.54 32.60 -7.77
C ILE A 467 -18.36 32.22 -9.23
N GLU A 468 -17.43 31.30 -9.52
CA GLU A 468 -17.23 30.77 -10.87
C GLU A 468 -18.01 29.47 -11.08
N LEU A 469 -19.31 29.59 -11.36
CA LEU A 469 -20.11 28.47 -11.87
C LEU A 469 -19.96 28.27 -13.39
N GLY A 470 -19.30 29.22 -14.07
CA GLY A 470 -19.10 29.26 -15.52
C GLY A 470 -18.51 27.98 -16.15
N PRO A 471 -17.61 27.24 -15.47
CA PRO A 471 -17.09 25.97 -15.98
C PRO A 471 -18.15 24.88 -16.21
N LEU A 472 -19.29 24.91 -15.49
CA LEU A 472 -20.40 23.95 -15.67
C LEU A 472 -21.68 24.59 -16.19
N SER A 473 -22.09 25.75 -15.67
CA SER A 473 -23.37 26.39 -16.03
C SER A 473 -23.43 26.89 -17.47
N ASN A 474 -22.28 27.10 -18.12
CA ASN A 474 -22.20 27.51 -19.52
C ASN A 474 -22.00 26.33 -20.48
N ARG A 475 -22.05 25.09 -19.98
CA ARG A 475 -21.85 23.87 -20.78
C ARG A 475 -23.18 23.37 -21.34
N ARG A 476 -23.13 22.58 -22.42
CA ARG A 476 -24.35 22.03 -23.02
C ARG A 476 -25.05 21.05 -22.07
N PRO A 477 -26.38 21.17 -21.89
CA PRO A 477 -27.14 20.27 -21.01
C PRO A 477 -27.00 18.79 -21.36
N ALA A 478 -26.98 18.46 -22.65
CA ALA A 478 -26.80 17.09 -23.12
C ALA A 478 -25.43 16.52 -22.72
N ALA A 479 -24.36 17.30 -22.85
CA ALA A 479 -23.01 16.88 -22.47
C ALA A 479 -22.89 16.60 -20.97
N ILE A 480 -23.48 17.45 -20.12
CA ILE A 480 -23.53 17.26 -18.67
C ILE A 480 -24.26 15.97 -18.31
N ALA A 481 -25.46 15.75 -18.88
CA ALA A 481 -26.26 14.57 -18.60
C ALA A 481 -25.51 13.28 -18.95
N LEU A 482 -24.81 13.25 -20.09
CA LEU A 482 -23.97 12.13 -20.51
C LEU A 482 -22.80 11.90 -19.55
N TRP A 483 -22.13 12.96 -19.09
CA TRP A 483 -21.03 12.83 -18.13
C TRP A 483 -21.50 12.24 -16.80
N ILE A 484 -22.60 12.73 -16.22
CA ILE A 484 -23.16 12.21 -14.96
C ILE A 484 -23.49 10.72 -15.09
N GLN A 485 -24.12 10.31 -16.19
CA GLN A 485 -24.37 8.90 -16.48
C GLN A 485 -23.05 8.11 -16.51
N GLY A 486 -22.02 8.66 -17.16
CA GLY A 486 -20.69 8.07 -17.21
C GLY A 486 -20.06 7.86 -15.83
N GLU A 487 -20.21 8.81 -14.90
CA GLU A 487 -19.70 8.69 -13.52
C GLU A 487 -20.33 7.51 -12.77
N ARG A 488 -21.62 7.24 -12.97
CA ARG A 488 -22.29 6.09 -12.35
C ARG A 488 -21.74 4.77 -12.87
N GLU A 489 -21.59 4.65 -14.18
CA GLU A 489 -21.03 3.46 -14.82
C GLU A 489 -19.57 3.25 -14.37
N TYR A 490 -18.75 4.31 -14.34
CA TYR A 490 -17.35 4.22 -13.94
C TYR A 490 -17.17 3.72 -12.50
N ARG A 491 -17.97 4.22 -11.54
CA ARG A 491 -17.90 3.79 -10.12
C ARG A 491 -18.26 2.32 -9.94
N ARG A 492 -19.14 1.78 -10.79
CA ARG A 492 -19.52 0.36 -10.84
C ARG A 492 -18.53 -0.50 -11.64
N ALA A 493 -17.42 0.10 -12.10
CA ALA A 493 -16.43 -0.51 -12.96
C ALA A 493 -16.94 -0.93 -14.35
N GLN A 494 -18.05 -0.35 -14.81
CA GLN A 494 -18.58 -0.51 -16.16
C GLN A 494 -17.83 0.43 -17.13
N PHE A 495 -16.54 0.17 -17.33
CA PHE A 495 -15.64 1.10 -18.01
C PHE A 495 -15.96 1.33 -19.50
N ALA A 496 -16.38 0.30 -20.23
CA ALA A 496 -16.74 0.44 -21.64
C ALA A 496 -18.02 1.27 -21.85
N PRO A 497 -19.13 1.01 -21.12
CA PRO A 497 -20.29 1.92 -21.10
C PRO A 497 -19.92 3.34 -20.68
N ALA A 498 -19.12 3.50 -19.62
CA ALA A 498 -18.67 4.81 -19.14
C ALA A 498 -17.89 5.58 -20.22
N LEU A 499 -16.93 4.93 -20.89
CA LEU A 499 -16.17 5.52 -21.99
C LEU A 499 -17.08 6.00 -23.13
N GLY A 500 -18.07 5.18 -23.52
CA GLY A 500 -19.03 5.56 -24.55
C GLY A 500 -19.81 6.83 -24.20
N LEU A 501 -20.20 6.98 -22.93
CA LEU A 501 -20.88 8.17 -22.40
C LEU A 501 -19.96 9.39 -22.35
N TYR A 502 -18.74 9.24 -21.83
CA TYR A 502 -17.76 10.33 -21.78
C TYR A 502 -17.36 10.82 -23.16
N ARG A 503 -17.14 9.92 -24.13
CA ARG A 503 -16.84 10.28 -25.51
C ARG A 503 -17.96 11.12 -26.14
N ARG A 504 -19.21 10.72 -25.93
CA ARG A 504 -20.37 11.50 -26.39
C ARG A 504 -20.46 12.84 -25.68
N ALA A 505 -20.20 12.90 -24.37
CA ALA A 505 -20.17 14.15 -23.62
C ALA A 505 -19.13 15.14 -24.19
N VAL A 506 -17.93 14.66 -24.51
CA VAL A 506 -16.86 15.46 -25.13
C VAL A 506 -17.21 15.87 -26.57
N HIS A 507 -17.88 15.00 -27.33
CA HIS A 507 -18.36 15.32 -28.67
C HIS A 507 -19.44 16.41 -28.64
N GLU A 508 -20.37 16.33 -27.69
CA GLU A 508 -21.42 17.33 -27.48
C GLU A 508 -20.84 18.69 -27.05
N ASP A 509 -19.88 18.69 -26.10
CA ASP A 509 -19.20 19.89 -25.63
C ASP A 509 -17.73 19.59 -25.26
N SER A 510 -16.81 19.86 -26.18
CA SER A 510 -15.37 19.63 -25.98
C SER A 510 -14.73 20.51 -24.91
N ASN A 511 -15.43 21.54 -24.42
CA ASN A 511 -14.98 22.36 -23.29
C ASN A 511 -15.37 21.74 -21.93
N LEU A 512 -16.13 20.63 -21.91
CA LEU A 512 -16.36 19.81 -20.73
C LEU A 512 -15.12 18.94 -20.41
N VAL A 513 -13.98 19.59 -20.20
CA VAL A 513 -12.65 18.98 -20.22
C VAL A 513 -12.43 17.89 -19.17
N PHE A 514 -13.10 17.93 -18.02
CA PHE A 514 -13.00 16.87 -17.02
C PHE A 514 -13.68 15.58 -17.49
N ALA A 515 -14.69 15.64 -18.36
CA ALA A 515 -15.27 14.45 -18.98
C ALA A 515 -14.26 13.77 -19.91
N ALA A 516 -13.37 14.54 -20.55
CA ALA A 516 -12.26 13.98 -21.34
C ALA A 516 -11.20 13.30 -20.45
N VAL A 517 -10.87 13.87 -19.28
CA VAL A 517 -10.00 13.21 -18.29
C VAL A 517 -10.61 11.89 -17.81
N LYS A 518 -11.89 11.88 -17.45
CA LYS A 518 -12.63 10.69 -17.01
C LYS A 518 -12.74 9.64 -18.12
N GLY A 519 -13.00 10.08 -19.36
CA GLY A 519 -12.96 9.24 -20.55
C GLY A 519 -11.59 8.58 -20.75
N ALA A 520 -10.50 9.33 -20.58
CA ALA A 520 -9.16 8.76 -20.66
C ALA A 520 -8.87 7.70 -19.58
N GLN A 521 -9.36 7.91 -18.35
CA GLN A 521 -9.28 6.90 -17.31
C GLN A 521 -10.04 5.63 -17.70
N ALA A 522 -11.29 5.75 -18.18
CA ALA A 522 -12.11 4.62 -18.61
C ALA A 522 -11.47 3.87 -19.79
N ALA A 523 -10.94 4.59 -20.78
CA ALA A 523 -10.20 4.03 -21.90
C ALA A 523 -8.95 3.26 -21.44
N SER A 524 -8.21 3.79 -20.46
CA SER A 524 -7.06 3.10 -19.88
C SER A 524 -7.44 1.76 -19.21
N TRP A 525 -8.59 1.67 -18.56
CA TRP A 525 -9.07 0.45 -17.90
C TRP A 525 -9.41 -0.68 -18.87
N ILE A 526 -9.85 -0.35 -20.09
CA ILE A 526 -10.17 -1.32 -21.14
C ILE A 526 -9.05 -1.46 -22.19
N HIS A 527 -7.85 -0.99 -21.87
CA HIS A 527 -6.66 -1.04 -22.73
C HIS A 527 -6.78 -0.28 -24.08
N SER A 528 -7.67 0.72 -24.18
CA SER A 528 -7.75 1.63 -25.34
C SER A 528 -6.76 2.79 -25.18
N LEU A 529 -5.46 2.50 -25.24
CA LEU A 529 -4.41 3.48 -24.88
C LEU A 529 -4.32 4.67 -25.85
N THR A 530 -4.60 4.46 -27.13
CA THR A 530 -4.62 5.54 -28.14
C THR A 530 -5.74 6.53 -27.83
N GLU A 531 -6.95 6.03 -27.62
CA GLU A 531 -8.12 6.85 -27.27
C GLU A 531 -7.91 7.56 -25.92
N ALA A 532 -7.29 6.89 -24.94
CA ALA A 532 -6.94 7.53 -23.67
C ALA A 532 -6.01 8.74 -23.86
N LYS A 533 -5.00 8.63 -24.75
CA LYS A 533 -4.08 9.73 -25.08
C LYS A 533 -4.77 10.86 -25.82
N GLU A 534 -5.66 10.54 -26.76
CA GLU A 534 -6.44 11.53 -27.51
C GLU A 534 -7.36 12.34 -26.59
N LEU A 535 -8.08 11.67 -25.69
CA LEU A 535 -8.95 12.32 -24.71
C LEU A 535 -8.16 13.19 -23.72
N LEU A 536 -6.98 12.74 -23.25
CA LEU A 536 -6.10 13.59 -22.45
C LEU A 536 -5.59 14.81 -23.21
N ALA A 537 -5.27 14.66 -24.50
CA ALA A 537 -4.84 15.78 -25.33
C ALA A 537 -5.96 16.85 -25.44
N VAL A 538 -7.22 16.43 -25.58
CA VAL A 538 -8.38 17.35 -25.55
C VAL A 538 -8.44 18.13 -24.23
N ALA A 539 -8.28 17.44 -23.10
CA ALA A 539 -8.33 18.06 -21.77
C ALA A 539 -7.16 19.02 -21.52
N LEU A 540 -5.93 18.59 -21.83
CA LEU A 540 -4.69 19.35 -21.57
C LEU A 540 -4.50 20.53 -22.54
N ALA A 541 -5.07 20.48 -23.74
CA ALA A 541 -5.12 21.63 -24.65
C ALA A 541 -5.94 22.81 -24.09
N ARG A 542 -6.77 22.56 -23.06
CA ARG A 542 -7.65 23.53 -22.40
C ARG A 542 -7.48 23.45 -20.88
N ASP A 543 -6.25 23.30 -20.41
CA ASP A 543 -5.95 23.03 -19.00
C ASP A 543 -6.44 24.12 -18.03
N THR A 544 -6.65 25.35 -18.52
CA THR A 544 -7.25 26.47 -17.79
C THR A 544 -8.68 26.19 -17.34
N LEU A 545 -9.43 25.35 -18.07
CA LEU A 545 -10.78 24.93 -17.70
C LEU A 545 -10.80 23.81 -16.64
N LEU A 546 -9.66 23.13 -16.42
CA LEU A 546 -9.53 22.10 -15.39
C LEU A 546 -9.25 22.74 -14.02
N PRO A 547 -9.96 22.32 -12.95
CA PRO A 547 -9.54 22.58 -11.58
C PRO A 547 -8.11 22.10 -11.34
N LEU A 548 -7.40 22.73 -10.40
CA LEU A 548 -5.98 22.45 -10.14
C LEU A 548 -5.70 20.97 -9.87
N ARG A 549 -6.57 20.29 -9.10
CA ARG A 549 -6.43 18.85 -8.82
C ARG A 549 -6.55 17.99 -10.07
N TYR A 550 -7.51 18.31 -10.95
CA TYR A 550 -7.73 17.60 -12.21
C TYR A 550 -6.63 17.88 -13.23
N ARG A 551 -6.07 19.09 -13.25
CA ARG A 551 -4.91 19.42 -14.07
C ARG A 551 -3.69 18.58 -13.68
N SER A 552 -3.41 18.51 -12.38
CA SER A 552 -2.32 17.68 -11.85
C SER A 552 -2.56 16.20 -12.16
N PHE A 553 -3.78 15.71 -11.91
CA PHE A 553 -4.16 14.34 -12.20
C PHE A 553 -4.05 13.99 -13.68
N ALA A 554 -4.53 14.85 -14.60
CA ALA A 554 -4.44 14.63 -16.05
C ALA A 554 -2.98 14.56 -16.53
N ARG A 555 -2.09 15.42 -16.00
CA ARG A 555 -0.65 15.34 -16.29
C ARG A 555 -0.03 14.06 -15.74
N GLY A 556 -0.44 13.62 -14.55
CA GLY A 556 -0.02 12.34 -13.97
C GLY A 556 -0.45 11.15 -14.83
N LEU A 557 -1.70 11.14 -15.29
CA LEU A 557 -2.21 10.09 -16.17
C LEU A 557 -1.53 10.10 -17.54
N GLN A 558 -1.25 11.27 -18.12
CA GLN A 558 -0.48 11.39 -19.36
C GLN A 558 0.91 10.78 -19.20
N ALA A 559 1.65 11.18 -18.15
CA ALA A 559 2.96 10.65 -17.85
C ALA A 559 2.93 9.12 -17.62
N TYR A 560 1.92 8.61 -16.93
CA TYR A 560 1.72 7.18 -16.75
C TYR A 560 1.52 6.45 -18.09
N LEU A 561 0.66 6.97 -18.98
CA LEU A 561 0.40 6.38 -20.30
C LEU A 561 1.58 6.49 -21.28
N THR A 562 2.53 7.40 -21.04
CA THR A 562 3.77 7.52 -21.80
C THR A 562 4.96 6.79 -21.16
N GLY A 563 4.78 6.17 -20.00
CA GLY A 563 5.82 5.41 -19.29
C GLY A 563 6.79 6.27 -18.48
N GLU A 564 6.43 7.53 -18.20
CA GLU A 564 7.19 8.48 -17.38
C GLU A 564 6.77 8.36 -15.90
N ALA A 565 7.09 7.22 -15.29
CA ALA A 565 6.61 6.84 -13.96
C ALA A 565 6.94 7.86 -12.84
N ASP A 566 8.15 8.44 -12.84
CA ASP A 566 8.56 9.42 -11.81
C ASP A 566 7.76 10.72 -11.95
N SER A 567 7.56 11.20 -13.17
CA SER A 567 6.68 12.34 -13.47
C SER A 567 5.24 12.03 -13.05
N ALA A 568 4.74 10.83 -13.35
CA ALA A 568 3.40 10.39 -12.97
C ALA A 568 3.21 10.42 -11.45
N LEU A 569 4.18 9.91 -10.69
CA LEU A 569 4.16 9.91 -9.23
C LEU A 569 4.05 11.34 -8.67
N VAL A 570 4.93 12.25 -9.10
CA VAL A 570 4.95 13.64 -8.65
C VAL A 570 3.60 14.33 -8.90
N TRP A 571 3.05 14.17 -10.11
CA TRP A 571 1.79 14.79 -10.48
C TRP A 571 0.57 14.20 -9.75
N LEU A 572 0.54 12.87 -9.54
CA LEU A 572 -0.52 12.20 -8.78
C LEU A 572 -0.47 12.55 -7.28
N GLU A 573 0.71 12.64 -6.69
CA GLU A 573 0.87 13.15 -5.31
C GLU A 573 0.45 14.61 -5.19
N GLN A 574 0.77 15.44 -6.19
CA GLN A 574 0.34 16.84 -6.21
C GLN A 574 -1.18 16.97 -6.30
N ALA A 575 -1.83 16.08 -7.05
CA ALA A 575 -3.29 16.00 -7.11
C ALA A 575 -3.90 15.72 -5.71
N LEU A 576 -3.32 14.77 -4.97
CA LEU A 576 -3.73 14.42 -3.60
C LEU A 576 -3.42 15.51 -2.56
N LYS A 577 -2.34 16.28 -2.73
CA LYS A 577 -2.02 17.42 -1.82
C LYS A 577 -3.09 18.52 -1.87
N THR A 578 -3.74 18.70 -3.03
CA THR A 578 -4.77 19.74 -3.22
C THR A 578 -6.04 19.38 -2.43
N GLN A 579 -6.41 18.09 -2.42
CA GLN A 579 -7.50 17.51 -1.64
C GLN A 579 -7.16 16.04 -1.27
N GLY A 580 -7.00 15.77 0.03
CA GLY A 580 -6.42 14.50 0.52
C GLY A 580 -7.34 13.28 0.50
N GLU A 581 -8.65 13.47 0.25
CA GLU A 581 -9.66 12.40 0.15
C GLU A 581 -10.12 12.32 -1.31
N TRP A 582 -9.41 11.53 -2.14
CA TRP A 582 -9.77 11.33 -3.56
C TRP A 582 -9.46 9.90 -4.04
N GLU A 583 -10.49 9.08 -4.13
CA GLU A 583 -10.44 7.65 -4.43
C GLU A 583 -9.84 7.33 -5.80
N GLU A 584 -10.12 8.11 -6.85
CA GLU A 584 -9.54 7.87 -8.18
C GLU A 584 -8.06 8.21 -8.23
N ALA A 585 -7.62 9.26 -7.52
CA ALA A 585 -6.21 9.60 -7.43
C ALA A 585 -5.41 8.52 -6.68
N TYR A 586 -5.94 8.02 -5.56
CA TYR A 586 -5.36 6.86 -4.87
C TYR A 586 -5.37 5.60 -5.74
N THR A 587 -6.42 5.39 -6.54
CA THR A 587 -6.49 4.24 -7.45
C THR A 587 -5.46 4.35 -8.57
N ALA A 588 -5.30 5.52 -9.20
CA ALA A 588 -4.28 5.75 -10.21
C ALA A 588 -2.86 5.62 -9.65
N LEU A 589 -2.62 6.11 -8.42
CA LEU A 589 -1.36 5.94 -7.72
C LEU A 589 -1.10 4.46 -7.40
N GLY A 590 -2.13 3.74 -6.94
CA GLY A 590 -2.10 2.31 -6.73
C GLY A 590 -1.80 1.55 -8.02
N GLN A 591 -2.42 1.94 -9.14
CA GLN A 591 -2.15 1.38 -10.47
C GLN A 591 -0.72 1.64 -10.92
N LEU A 592 -0.19 2.85 -10.71
CA LEU A 592 1.21 3.17 -10.98
C LEU A 592 2.12 2.21 -10.21
N PHE A 593 1.94 2.08 -8.90
CA PHE A 593 2.72 1.13 -8.08
C PHE A 593 2.48 -0.34 -8.44
N HIS A 594 1.25 -0.68 -8.84
CA HIS A 594 0.84 -2.03 -9.26
C HIS A 594 1.33 -2.38 -10.65
N GLN A 595 1.62 -1.44 -11.53
CA GLN A 595 2.12 -1.75 -12.87
C GLN A 595 3.64 -1.74 -12.94
N LEU A 596 4.30 -1.06 -11.99
CA LEU A 596 5.76 -1.05 -11.77
C LEU A 596 6.28 -2.31 -11.05
N PHE A 597 5.63 -3.46 -11.21
CA PHE A 597 5.94 -4.69 -10.47
C PHE A 597 7.27 -5.34 -10.84
N PRO A 598 7.74 -6.39 -10.10
CA PRO A 598 7.69 -6.41 -8.64
C PRO A 598 9.04 -6.38 -7.90
N SER A 599 8.99 -6.03 -6.62
CA SER A 599 9.63 -6.91 -5.61
C SER A 599 8.97 -6.60 -4.27
N ARG A 600 8.81 -7.61 -3.41
CA ARG A 600 8.24 -7.40 -2.09
C ARG A 600 9.09 -6.39 -1.32
N ALA A 601 8.42 -5.31 -0.91
CA ALA A 601 8.90 -4.08 -0.27
C ALA A 601 9.91 -3.27 -1.12
N PRO A 602 9.52 -2.12 -1.71
CA PRO A 602 8.43 -1.23 -1.26
C PRO A 602 7.12 -1.26 -2.07
N LEU A 603 7.09 -1.72 -3.33
CA LEU A 603 6.03 -1.28 -4.27
C LEU A 603 4.68 -2.03 -4.23
N ASP A 604 4.59 -3.36 -4.07
CA ASP A 604 3.27 -4.03 -3.86
C ASP A 604 2.58 -3.54 -2.59
N SER A 605 3.35 -3.21 -1.56
CA SER A 605 2.83 -2.64 -0.31
C SER A 605 2.34 -1.21 -0.54
N LEU A 606 3.03 -0.42 -1.35
CA LEU A 606 2.57 0.93 -1.75
C LEU A 606 1.32 0.87 -2.62
N ALA A 607 1.24 -0.08 -3.57
CA ALA A 607 0.06 -0.32 -4.38
C ALA A 607 -1.14 -0.71 -3.51
N GLU A 608 -0.96 -1.70 -2.64
CA GLU A 608 -1.99 -2.15 -1.71
C GLU A 608 -2.42 -1.04 -0.75
N ALA A 609 -1.48 -0.24 -0.23
CA ALA A 609 -1.77 0.90 0.63
C ALA A 609 -2.58 1.95 -0.12
N ALA A 610 -2.21 2.28 -1.36
CA ALA A 610 -2.95 3.24 -2.18
C ALA A 610 -4.36 2.73 -2.52
N PHE A 611 -4.53 1.47 -2.93
CA PHE A 611 -5.86 0.90 -3.17
C PHE A 611 -6.70 0.82 -1.88
N THR A 612 -6.07 0.53 -0.74
CA THR A 612 -6.76 0.53 0.57
C THR A 612 -7.17 1.95 0.97
N ALA A 613 -6.31 2.95 0.70
CA ALA A 613 -6.64 4.36 0.90
C ALA A 613 -7.83 4.78 0.03
N ALA A 614 -7.88 4.35 -1.24
CA ALA A 614 -9.04 4.59 -2.10
C ALA A 614 -10.35 4.02 -1.49
N LEU A 615 -10.32 2.79 -0.96
CA LEU A 615 -11.47 2.18 -0.29
C LEU A 615 -11.79 2.78 1.09
N SER A 616 -10.83 3.46 1.72
CA SER A 616 -11.09 4.22 2.96
C SER A 616 -11.80 5.55 2.69
N VAL A 617 -11.62 6.12 1.49
CA VAL A 617 -12.35 7.30 1.02
C VAL A 617 -13.76 6.89 0.61
N ASP A 618 -13.92 5.94 -0.32
CA ASP A 618 -15.21 5.37 -0.68
C ASP A 618 -15.14 3.84 -0.66
N SER A 619 -15.73 3.27 0.39
CA SER A 619 -15.77 1.82 0.55
C SER A 619 -16.47 1.10 -0.58
N SER A 620 -17.41 1.74 -1.30
CA SER A 620 -18.11 1.13 -2.45
C SER A 620 -17.39 1.30 -3.79
N PHE A 621 -16.26 1.99 -3.82
CA PHE A 621 -15.55 2.26 -5.06
C PHE A 621 -14.88 0.98 -5.59
N THR A 622 -15.52 0.36 -6.58
CA THR A 622 -15.16 -0.97 -7.11
C THR A 622 -13.76 -1.07 -7.75
N PRO A 623 -13.27 -0.09 -8.52
CA PRO A 623 -12.01 -0.22 -9.27
C PRO A 623 -10.76 -0.71 -8.49
N PRO A 624 -10.42 -0.17 -7.30
CA PRO A 624 -9.28 -0.66 -6.51
C PRO A 624 -9.44 -2.12 -6.02
N MET A 625 -10.67 -2.64 -5.95
CA MET A 625 -10.94 -4.01 -5.46
C MET A 625 -10.36 -5.08 -6.38
N PHE A 626 -10.38 -4.88 -7.71
CA PHE A 626 -9.81 -5.82 -8.67
C PHE A 626 -8.31 -6.04 -8.44
N HIS A 627 -7.57 -4.95 -8.23
CA HIS A 627 -6.13 -5.04 -8.00
C HIS A 627 -5.79 -5.61 -6.62
N LEU A 628 -6.60 -5.31 -5.59
CA LEU A 628 -6.44 -5.92 -4.26
C LEU A 628 -6.71 -7.43 -4.31
N LEU A 629 -7.72 -7.86 -5.07
CA LEU A 629 -8.01 -9.27 -5.31
C LEU A 629 -6.84 -9.95 -6.04
N ASP A 630 -6.32 -9.35 -7.10
CA ASP A 630 -5.14 -9.86 -7.83
C ASP A 630 -3.91 -10.00 -6.91
N ILE A 631 -3.64 -8.98 -6.10
CA ILE A 631 -2.53 -9.00 -5.12
C ILE A 631 -2.73 -10.14 -4.11
N GLY A 632 -3.96 -10.33 -3.62
CA GLY A 632 -4.32 -11.39 -2.69
C GLY A 632 -4.10 -12.78 -3.29
N LEU A 633 -4.64 -13.03 -4.48
CA LEU A 633 -4.51 -14.32 -5.20
C LEU A 633 -3.06 -14.68 -5.50
N ARG A 634 -2.24 -13.71 -5.96
CA ARG A 634 -0.80 -13.94 -6.17
C ARG A 634 -0.08 -14.33 -4.88
N ARG A 635 -0.55 -13.88 -3.71
CA ARG A 635 0.03 -14.20 -2.40
C ARG A 635 -0.56 -15.45 -1.76
N GLY A 636 -1.56 -16.08 -2.39
CA GLY A 636 -2.30 -17.21 -1.82
C GLY A 636 -3.30 -16.81 -0.72
N ASP A 637 -3.65 -15.52 -0.58
CA ASP A 637 -4.66 -15.06 0.38
C ASP A 637 -6.07 -15.23 -0.20
N THR A 638 -6.53 -16.48 -0.26
CA THR A 638 -7.82 -16.86 -0.83
C THR A 638 -9.00 -16.34 0.00
N ARG A 639 -8.82 -16.18 1.33
CA ARG A 639 -9.86 -15.65 2.23
C ARG A 639 -10.21 -14.21 1.88
N ARG A 640 -9.21 -13.33 1.79
CA ARG A 640 -9.43 -11.93 1.41
C ARG A 640 -9.91 -11.82 -0.04
N ALA A 641 -9.36 -12.65 -0.93
CA ALA A 641 -9.79 -12.68 -2.32
C ALA A 641 -11.28 -13.04 -2.47
N ARG A 642 -11.79 -14.02 -1.71
CA ARG A 642 -13.22 -14.40 -1.73
C ARG A 642 -14.13 -13.26 -1.27
N SER A 643 -13.77 -12.58 -0.19
CA SER A 643 -14.54 -11.44 0.31
C SER A 643 -14.60 -10.29 -0.71
N LEU A 644 -13.50 -10.01 -1.41
CA LEU A 644 -13.47 -9.00 -2.46
C LEU A 644 -14.21 -9.46 -3.72
N MET A 645 -14.11 -10.73 -4.07
CA MET A 645 -14.77 -11.34 -5.23
C MET A 645 -16.28 -11.17 -5.17
N GLU A 646 -16.90 -11.45 -4.02
CA GLU A 646 -18.35 -11.30 -3.86
C GLU A 646 -18.84 -9.88 -4.15
N ARG A 647 -18.01 -8.88 -3.84
CA ARG A 647 -18.31 -7.47 -4.06
C ARG A 647 -18.12 -7.10 -5.54
N VAL A 648 -17.04 -7.56 -6.15
CA VAL A 648 -16.78 -7.41 -7.58
C VAL A 648 -17.90 -8.05 -8.42
N ARG A 649 -18.32 -9.27 -8.08
CA ARG A 649 -19.39 -9.99 -8.78
C ARG A 649 -20.74 -9.28 -8.67
N ARG A 650 -21.04 -8.61 -7.55
CA ARG A 650 -22.24 -7.78 -7.44
C ARG A 650 -22.19 -6.54 -8.33
N ALA A 651 -21.00 -5.98 -8.55
CA ALA A 651 -20.83 -4.76 -9.35
C ALA A 651 -20.82 -5.02 -10.86
N ASP A 652 -20.13 -6.08 -11.30
CA ASP A 652 -20.00 -6.44 -12.71
C ASP A 652 -19.82 -7.97 -12.88
N PRO A 653 -20.90 -8.76 -12.75
CA PRO A 653 -20.85 -10.22 -12.72
C PRO A 653 -20.30 -10.84 -14.01
N ASP A 654 -20.46 -10.15 -15.15
CA ASP A 654 -20.12 -10.68 -16.49
C ASP A 654 -18.89 -10.00 -17.10
N SER A 655 -18.04 -9.36 -16.28
CA SER A 655 -16.80 -8.76 -16.77
C SER A 655 -15.71 -9.79 -17.06
N THR A 656 -14.84 -9.45 -18.02
CA THR A 656 -13.59 -10.21 -18.24
C THR A 656 -12.70 -10.23 -17.00
N LEU A 657 -12.77 -9.19 -16.15
CA LEU A 657 -12.03 -9.08 -14.89
C LEU A 657 -12.56 -10.06 -13.84
N GLU A 658 -13.88 -10.16 -13.67
CA GLU A 658 -14.51 -11.16 -12.79
C GLU A 658 -14.15 -12.57 -13.23
N ARG A 659 -14.30 -12.88 -14.54
CA ARG A 659 -14.02 -14.22 -15.06
C ARG A 659 -12.55 -14.60 -14.88
N ARG A 660 -11.65 -13.65 -15.12
CA ARG A 660 -10.21 -13.81 -14.85
C ARG A 660 -9.98 -14.14 -13.38
N ALA A 661 -10.54 -13.35 -12.48
CA ALA A 661 -10.39 -13.52 -11.05
C ALA A 661 -10.94 -14.89 -10.59
N THR A 662 -12.05 -15.35 -11.18
CA THR A 662 -12.68 -16.65 -10.87
C THR A 662 -11.77 -17.81 -11.25
N ILE A 663 -11.24 -17.81 -12.48
CA ILE A 663 -10.27 -18.82 -12.95
C ILE A 663 -9.05 -18.85 -12.03
N MET A 664 -8.53 -17.67 -11.66
CA MET A 664 -7.38 -17.57 -10.78
C MET A 664 -7.67 -18.11 -9.37
N LEU A 665 -8.81 -17.75 -8.78
CA LEU A 665 -9.20 -18.22 -7.45
C LEU A 665 -9.38 -19.74 -7.43
N GLU A 666 -10.06 -20.31 -8.42
CA GLU A 666 -10.29 -21.75 -8.51
C GLU A 666 -8.98 -22.53 -8.56
N CYS A 667 -8.04 -22.10 -9.41
CA CYS A 667 -6.75 -22.78 -9.49
C CYS A 667 -5.92 -22.64 -8.22
N VAL A 668 -5.93 -21.47 -7.57
CA VAL A 668 -5.17 -21.26 -6.32
C VAL A 668 -5.75 -22.07 -5.16
N GLU A 669 -7.06 -22.35 -5.16
CA GLU A 669 -7.72 -23.14 -4.10
C GLU A 669 -7.62 -24.65 -4.33
N ARG A 670 -7.87 -25.11 -5.56
CA ARG A 670 -7.96 -26.54 -5.88
C ARG A 670 -6.66 -27.12 -6.44
N GLY A 671 -5.80 -26.26 -6.96
CA GLY A 671 -4.60 -26.65 -7.70
C GLY A 671 -4.87 -26.79 -9.20
N PRO A 672 -3.81 -26.82 -10.02
CA PRO A 672 -3.91 -26.78 -11.49
C PRO A 672 -4.49 -28.04 -12.12
N ASN A 673 -4.55 -29.17 -11.42
CA ASN A 673 -5.08 -30.43 -11.98
C ASN A 673 -6.61 -30.54 -11.87
N ASP A 674 -7.22 -29.76 -10.98
CA ASP A 674 -8.65 -29.83 -10.64
C ASP A 674 -9.45 -28.67 -11.29
N VAL A 675 -8.86 -27.98 -12.27
CA VAL A 675 -9.49 -26.91 -13.05
C VAL A 675 -9.81 -27.42 -14.46
N ASP A 676 -11.03 -27.16 -14.93
CA ASP A 676 -11.42 -27.45 -16.32
C ASP A 676 -10.87 -26.39 -17.29
N TRP A 677 -9.58 -26.50 -17.60
CA TRP A 677 -8.90 -25.55 -18.47
C TRP A 677 -9.42 -25.54 -19.90
N GLU A 678 -9.89 -26.68 -20.40
CA GLU A 678 -10.42 -26.79 -21.76
C GLU A 678 -11.73 -25.99 -21.90
N ALA A 679 -12.62 -26.09 -20.91
CA ALA A 679 -13.83 -25.28 -20.89
C ALA A 679 -13.50 -23.78 -20.88
N TYR A 680 -12.53 -23.34 -20.08
CA TYR A 680 -12.09 -21.95 -20.05
C TYR A 680 -11.43 -21.51 -21.35
N ALA A 681 -10.62 -22.36 -21.99
CA ALA A 681 -10.01 -22.03 -23.28
C ALA A 681 -11.08 -21.86 -24.38
N ARG A 682 -12.17 -22.63 -24.35
CA ARG A 682 -13.28 -22.49 -25.32
C ARG A 682 -14.11 -21.23 -25.11
N SER A 683 -14.35 -20.83 -23.86
CA SER A 683 -15.36 -19.81 -23.52
C SER A 683 -14.79 -18.47 -23.02
N ASN A 684 -13.53 -18.44 -22.57
CA ASN A 684 -12.99 -17.37 -21.74
C ASN A 684 -11.53 -17.02 -22.07
N MET A 685 -11.13 -17.13 -23.33
CA MET A 685 -9.74 -17.05 -23.77
C MET A 685 -8.98 -15.81 -23.27
N ILE A 686 -9.58 -14.62 -23.32
CA ILE A 686 -8.95 -13.37 -22.88
C ILE A 686 -8.74 -13.38 -21.35
N ALA A 687 -9.75 -13.81 -20.60
CA ALA A 687 -9.68 -13.91 -19.15
C ALA A 687 -8.64 -14.97 -18.71
N LEU A 688 -8.61 -16.10 -19.40
CA LEU A 688 -7.65 -17.18 -19.18
C LEU A 688 -6.21 -16.72 -19.46
N LEU A 689 -5.96 -16.06 -20.59
CA LEU A 689 -4.64 -15.55 -20.95
C LEU A 689 -4.15 -14.45 -20.00
N SER A 690 -5.04 -13.54 -19.62
CA SER A 690 -4.75 -12.46 -18.65
C SER A 690 -4.52 -13.01 -17.23
N GLY A 691 -5.29 -14.02 -16.81
CA GLY A 691 -5.12 -14.72 -15.53
C GLY A 691 -3.83 -15.54 -15.48
N ALA A 692 -3.53 -16.28 -16.55
CA ALA A 692 -2.29 -17.05 -16.69
C ALA A 692 -1.07 -16.15 -16.49
N LYS A 693 -1.07 -14.99 -17.15
CA LYS A 693 -0.04 -13.96 -17.00
C LYS A 693 0.08 -13.48 -15.56
N ALA A 694 -1.04 -13.11 -14.93
CA ALA A 694 -1.06 -12.59 -13.56
C ALA A 694 -0.51 -13.60 -12.54
N LEU A 695 -0.77 -14.89 -12.72
CA LEU A 695 -0.28 -15.97 -11.85
C LEU A 695 1.15 -16.43 -12.17
N SER A 696 1.68 -16.10 -13.33
CA SER A 696 3.03 -16.51 -13.76
C SER A 696 4.15 -15.59 -13.28
N VAL A 697 3.83 -14.42 -12.73
CA VAL A 697 4.81 -13.41 -12.28
C VAL A 697 4.67 -13.05 -10.81
N SER A 698 5.74 -12.52 -10.20
CA SER A 698 5.63 -11.73 -8.96
C SER A 698 5.25 -12.49 -7.69
N GLY A 699 6.00 -13.55 -7.37
CA GLY A 699 5.80 -14.35 -6.15
C GLY A 699 4.54 -15.21 -6.16
N ALA A 700 4.01 -15.45 -7.37
CA ALA A 700 2.73 -16.06 -7.64
C ALA A 700 2.78 -17.60 -7.78
N GLN A 701 1.78 -18.13 -8.47
CA GLN A 701 1.35 -19.52 -8.53
C GLN A 701 1.64 -20.05 -9.95
N PRO A 702 2.93 -20.27 -10.31
CA PRO A 702 3.35 -20.48 -11.69
C PRO A 702 2.77 -21.75 -12.32
N THR A 703 2.45 -22.75 -11.51
CA THR A 703 1.82 -24.00 -11.98
C THR A 703 0.43 -23.76 -12.56
N CYS A 704 -0.35 -22.87 -11.94
CA CYS A 704 -1.64 -22.42 -12.48
C CYS A 704 -1.48 -21.65 -13.80
N GLY A 705 -0.49 -20.75 -13.86
CA GLY A 705 -0.20 -20.02 -15.08
C GLY A 705 0.24 -20.92 -16.24
N GLU A 706 1.10 -21.90 -15.96
CA GLU A 706 1.56 -22.90 -16.93
C GLU A 706 0.41 -23.75 -17.48
N ALA A 707 -0.44 -24.28 -16.59
CA ALA A 707 -1.58 -25.11 -17.00
C ALA A 707 -2.53 -24.33 -17.92
N ALA A 708 -2.82 -23.07 -17.58
CA ALA A 708 -3.60 -22.17 -18.41
C ALA A 708 -2.97 -21.94 -19.80
N PHE A 709 -1.67 -21.64 -19.90
CA PHE A 709 -1.02 -21.47 -21.21
C PHE A 709 -1.03 -22.75 -22.05
N ARG A 710 -0.80 -23.91 -21.44
CA ARG A 710 -0.83 -25.21 -22.14
C ARG A 710 -2.21 -25.50 -22.71
N ALA A 711 -3.27 -25.20 -21.96
CA ALA A 711 -4.64 -25.37 -22.44
C ALA A 711 -4.96 -24.48 -23.65
N ILE A 712 -4.48 -23.23 -23.66
CA ILE A 712 -4.63 -22.34 -24.82
C ILE A 712 -3.87 -22.88 -26.05
N LEU A 713 -2.66 -23.42 -25.84
CA LEU A 713 -1.83 -23.97 -26.93
C LEU A 713 -2.41 -25.25 -27.56
N ALA A 714 -3.11 -26.05 -26.75
CA ALA A 714 -3.79 -27.28 -27.18
C ALA A 714 -5.09 -27.01 -27.95
N GLY A 715 -5.69 -25.84 -27.79
CA GLY A 715 -6.91 -25.44 -28.52
C GLY A 715 -6.65 -24.96 -29.96
N ASP A 716 -7.74 -24.79 -30.72
CA ASP A 716 -7.71 -24.49 -32.15
C ASP A 716 -7.54 -23.00 -32.51
N SER A 717 -7.58 -22.10 -31.52
CA SER A 717 -7.61 -20.65 -31.78
C SER A 717 -6.23 -20.07 -32.14
N ALA A 718 -5.97 -19.90 -33.43
CA ALA A 718 -4.71 -19.32 -33.92
C ALA A 718 -4.39 -17.92 -33.35
N ALA A 719 -5.42 -17.11 -33.06
CA ALA A 719 -5.26 -15.72 -32.60
C ALA A 719 -4.54 -15.59 -31.25
N TYR A 720 -4.66 -16.58 -30.36
CA TYR A 720 -4.12 -16.53 -29.00
C TYR A 720 -2.98 -17.54 -28.76
N ARG A 721 -2.67 -18.41 -29.73
CA ARG A 721 -1.58 -19.40 -29.64
C ARG A 721 -0.20 -18.74 -29.59
N TRP A 722 0.03 -17.69 -30.39
CA TRP A 722 1.28 -16.92 -30.28
C TRP A 722 1.44 -16.31 -28.89
N GLY A 723 0.31 -15.84 -28.36
CA GLY A 723 0.13 -15.52 -26.95
C GLY A 723 0.63 -16.64 -26.06
N ALA A 724 -0.14 -17.70 -25.89
CA ALA A 724 0.24 -18.75 -24.96
C ALA A 724 1.67 -19.33 -25.17
N LEU A 725 2.20 -19.33 -26.41
CA LEU A 725 3.58 -19.67 -26.70
C LEU A 725 4.60 -18.73 -26.06
N LEU A 726 4.53 -17.40 -26.22
CA LEU A 726 5.53 -16.54 -25.55
C LEU A 726 5.40 -16.61 -24.03
N GLY A 727 4.20 -16.88 -23.52
CA GLY A 727 3.96 -16.98 -22.10
C GLY A 727 4.57 -18.19 -21.47
N LEU A 728 4.29 -19.34 -22.06
CA LEU A 728 4.87 -20.60 -21.62
C LEU A 728 6.38 -20.61 -21.83
N ASN A 729 6.87 -20.14 -22.98
CA ASN A 729 8.31 -19.96 -23.22
C ASN A 729 8.93 -19.07 -22.14
N GLY A 730 8.32 -17.91 -21.87
CA GLY A 730 8.83 -16.95 -20.89
C GLY A 730 8.90 -17.52 -19.49
N LEU A 731 7.85 -18.23 -19.07
CA LEU A 731 7.79 -18.88 -17.77
C LEU A 731 8.85 -19.97 -17.61
N MET A 732 8.92 -20.91 -18.56
CA MET A 732 9.93 -21.98 -18.56
C MET A 732 11.35 -21.41 -18.63
N ALA A 733 11.54 -20.36 -19.43
CA ALA A 733 12.82 -19.69 -19.56
C ALA A 733 13.23 -19.03 -18.24
N ALA A 734 12.30 -18.32 -17.58
CA ALA A 734 12.53 -17.73 -16.28
C ALA A 734 12.96 -18.77 -15.25
N GLN A 735 12.39 -19.98 -15.33
CA GLN A 735 12.69 -21.10 -14.45
C GLN A 735 13.96 -21.88 -14.81
N GLY A 736 14.66 -21.51 -15.89
CA GLY A 736 15.86 -22.22 -16.33
C GLY A 736 15.59 -23.59 -16.96
N ARG A 737 14.34 -23.92 -17.30
CA ARG A 737 13.89 -25.20 -17.89
C ARG A 737 14.26 -25.27 -19.37
N THR A 738 15.56 -25.23 -19.67
CA THR A 738 16.11 -25.05 -21.02
C THR A 738 15.68 -26.17 -21.98
N ALA A 739 15.70 -27.43 -21.54
CA ALA A 739 15.30 -28.56 -22.38
C ALA A 739 13.82 -28.46 -22.81
N GLU A 740 12.95 -28.04 -21.89
CA GLU A 740 11.51 -27.88 -22.16
C GLU A 740 11.25 -26.66 -23.05
N VAL A 741 11.98 -25.56 -22.86
CA VAL A 741 11.95 -24.42 -23.78
C VAL A 741 12.33 -24.87 -25.19
N THR A 742 13.44 -25.60 -25.35
CA THR A 742 13.87 -26.11 -26.66
C THR A 742 12.80 -27.02 -27.27
N SER A 743 12.26 -27.97 -26.51
CA SER A 743 11.19 -28.85 -26.98
C SER A 743 9.93 -28.08 -27.39
N LEU A 744 9.52 -27.07 -26.61
CA LEU A 744 8.36 -26.24 -26.89
C LEU A 744 8.53 -25.46 -28.19
N LEU A 745 9.70 -24.81 -28.37
CA LEU A 745 9.98 -24.01 -29.54
C LEU A 745 10.15 -24.87 -30.80
N ASP A 746 10.85 -25.99 -30.69
CA ASP A 746 11.04 -26.92 -31.81
C ASP A 746 9.69 -27.49 -32.27
N SER A 747 8.83 -27.90 -31.31
CA SER A 747 7.47 -28.36 -31.62
C SER A 747 6.64 -27.27 -32.30
N ALA A 748 6.70 -26.02 -31.82
CA ALA A 748 6.00 -24.90 -32.44
C ALA A 748 6.49 -24.62 -33.87
N ILE A 749 7.80 -24.72 -34.12
CA ILE A 749 8.40 -24.56 -35.46
C ILE A 749 7.94 -25.68 -36.39
N THR A 750 7.99 -26.94 -35.95
CA THR A 750 7.50 -28.09 -36.71
C THR A 750 6.01 -27.96 -37.03
N ALA A 751 5.22 -27.41 -36.12
CA ALA A 751 3.81 -27.10 -36.32
C ALA A 751 3.54 -25.84 -37.18
N GLY A 752 4.57 -25.25 -37.80
CA GLY A 752 4.45 -24.14 -38.75
C GLY A 752 4.65 -22.74 -38.16
N THR A 753 4.93 -22.60 -36.87
CA THR A 753 5.15 -21.30 -36.20
C THR A 753 6.61 -20.86 -36.32
N SER A 754 7.06 -20.55 -37.54
CA SER A 754 8.46 -20.17 -37.83
C SER A 754 8.96 -18.95 -37.02
N GLN A 755 8.06 -18.07 -36.55
CA GLN A 755 8.41 -16.94 -35.69
C GLN A 755 8.94 -17.36 -34.32
N ALA A 756 8.61 -18.57 -33.84
CA ALA A 756 9.10 -19.11 -32.57
C ALA A 756 10.63 -19.23 -32.54
N LEU A 757 11.25 -19.34 -33.72
CA LEU A 757 12.69 -19.33 -33.88
C LEU A 757 13.33 -18.11 -33.18
N TRP A 758 12.75 -16.91 -33.34
CA TRP A 758 13.28 -15.68 -32.74
C TRP A 758 13.30 -15.67 -31.21
N LEU A 759 12.55 -16.54 -30.56
CA LEU A 759 12.57 -16.69 -29.10
C LEU A 759 13.89 -17.29 -28.61
N TYR A 760 14.60 -18.04 -29.45
CA TYR A 760 15.96 -18.46 -29.13
C TYR A 760 16.93 -17.27 -28.99
N VAL A 761 16.79 -16.23 -29.83
CA VAL A 761 17.60 -15.01 -29.73
C VAL A 761 17.34 -14.32 -28.39
N LEU A 762 16.07 -14.16 -28.03
CA LEU A 762 15.68 -13.48 -26.79
C LEU A 762 16.07 -14.29 -25.54
N ASN A 763 15.82 -15.60 -25.54
CA ASN A 763 16.21 -16.48 -24.45
C ASN A 763 17.74 -16.47 -24.28
N ALA A 764 18.52 -16.49 -25.37
CA ALA A 764 19.97 -16.35 -25.31
C ALA A 764 20.41 -14.99 -24.74
N ALA A 765 19.77 -13.90 -25.15
CA ALA A 765 20.04 -12.55 -24.62
C ALA A 765 19.68 -12.42 -23.12
N ALA A 766 18.63 -13.14 -22.69
CA ALA A 766 18.23 -13.27 -21.30
C ALA A 766 19.16 -14.18 -20.47
N GLY A 767 20.08 -14.90 -21.11
CA GLY A 767 21.11 -15.72 -20.46
C GLY A 767 20.82 -17.21 -20.41
N LEU A 768 19.83 -17.71 -21.16
CA LEU A 768 19.61 -19.15 -21.28
C LEU A 768 20.62 -19.81 -22.23
N PRO A 769 21.09 -21.02 -21.93
CA PRO A 769 22.06 -21.75 -22.74
C PRO A 769 21.41 -22.42 -23.98
N VAL A 770 20.65 -21.66 -24.76
CA VAL A 770 19.98 -22.13 -25.99
C VAL A 770 20.78 -21.91 -27.27
N ARG A 771 22.05 -21.51 -27.13
CA ARG A 771 22.94 -21.20 -28.27
C ARG A 771 23.25 -22.41 -29.16
N ALA A 772 23.01 -23.64 -28.70
CA ALA A 772 23.18 -24.84 -29.53
C ALA A 772 22.31 -24.84 -30.80
N ARG A 773 21.20 -24.10 -30.82
CA ARG A 773 20.35 -23.90 -32.01
C ARG A 773 20.84 -22.78 -32.95
N ALA A 774 22.02 -22.22 -32.68
CA ALA A 774 22.59 -21.10 -33.43
C ALA A 774 22.76 -21.35 -34.92
N ALA A 775 23.31 -22.51 -35.28
CA ALA A 775 23.55 -22.86 -36.68
C ALA A 775 22.23 -23.00 -37.46
N ALA A 776 21.18 -23.55 -36.84
CA ALA A 776 19.88 -23.72 -37.47
C ALA A 776 19.18 -22.37 -37.70
N MET A 777 19.29 -21.46 -36.74
CA MET A 777 18.79 -20.08 -36.85
C MET A 777 19.44 -19.34 -38.02
N GLU A 778 20.77 -19.39 -38.08
CA GLU A 778 21.53 -18.68 -39.11
C GLU A 778 21.26 -19.28 -40.50
N ALA A 779 21.21 -20.61 -40.61
CA ALA A 779 20.85 -21.29 -41.84
C ALA A 779 19.44 -20.90 -42.32
N PHE A 780 18.45 -20.88 -41.42
CA PHE A 780 17.09 -20.45 -41.75
C PHE A 780 17.06 -18.99 -42.22
N ALA A 781 17.72 -18.08 -41.50
CA ALA A 781 17.74 -16.66 -41.85
C ALA A 781 18.41 -16.42 -43.21
N ARG A 782 19.54 -17.10 -43.50
CA ARG A 782 20.20 -17.03 -44.80
C ARG A 782 19.36 -17.65 -45.91
N GLN A 783 18.70 -18.77 -45.68
CA GLN A 783 17.79 -19.37 -46.64
C GLN A 783 16.61 -18.44 -46.97
N ARG A 784 16.07 -17.76 -45.96
CA ARG A 784 14.87 -16.93 -46.10
C ARG A 784 15.13 -15.53 -46.65
N TYR A 785 16.29 -14.95 -46.35
CA TYR A 785 16.63 -13.54 -46.63
C TYR A 785 17.96 -13.35 -47.39
N GLY A 786 18.67 -14.43 -47.73
CA GLY A 786 20.01 -14.39 -48.35
C GLY A 786 21.13 -14.00 -47.39
N ASP A 787 22.37 -14.02 -47.89
CA ASP A 787 23.59 -13.72 -47.11
C ASP A 787 23.69 -12.25 -46.67
N ALA A 788 23.00 -11.37 -47.38
CA ALA A 788 22.88 -9.95 -47.03
C ALA A 788 21.62 -9.63 -46.20
N TYR A 789 20.81 -10.64 -45.85
CA TYR A 789 19.52 -10.51 -45.16
C TYR A 789 18.55 -9.52 -45.83
N GLN A 790 18.62 -9.42 -47.16
CA GLN A 790 17.78 -8.54 -47.95
C GLN A 790 16.31 -8.98 -47.85
N GLY A 791 15.41 -8.01 -47.65
CA GLY A 791 13.98 -8.27 -47.46
C GLY A 791 13.57 -8.66 -46.04
N ALA A 792 14.49 -8.79 -45.09
CA ALA A 792 14.14 -8.88 -43.67
C ALA A 792 13.40 -7.60 -43.24
N GLY A 793 12.25 -7.71 -42.57
CA GLY A 793 11.56 -6.55 -41.99
C GLY A 793 12.39 -5.89 -40.87
N PRO A 794 12.10 -4.64 -40.45
CA PRO A 794 12.88 -3.94 -39.44
C PRO A 794 13.09 -4.72 -38.13
N HIS A 795 12.05 -5.41 -37.64
CA HIS A 795 12.14 -6.26 -36.44
C HIS A 795 13.10 -7.43 -36.61
N THR A 796 13.04 -8.10 -37.76
CA THR A 796 13.91 -9.24 -38.07
C THR A 796 15.36 -8.78 -38.22
N ALA A 797 15.60 -7.65 -38.88
CA ALA A 797 16.93 -7.06 -38.99
C ALA A 797 17.53 -6.72 -37.61
N TRP A 798 16.72 -6.17 -36.71
CA TRP A 798 17.14 -5.91 -35.33
C TRP A 798 17.47 -7.18 -34.55
N LEU A 799 16.62 -8.22 -34.61
CA LEU A 799 16.87 -9.50 -33.93
C LEU A 799 18.14 -10.19 -34.46
N LEU A 800 18.35 -10.16 -35.78
CA LEU A 800 19.60 -10.62 -36.40
C LEU A 800 20.80 -9.78 -35.97
N GLY A 801 20.63 -8.47 -35.79
CA GLY A 801 21.68 -7.59 -35.27
C GLY A 801 22.08 -7.97 -33.84
N ILE A 802 21.11 -8.11 -32.94
CA ILE A 802 21.34 -8.61 -31.57
C ILE A 802 22.04 -9.96 -31.58
N TRP A 803 21.59 -10.85 -32.46
CA TRP A 803 22.19 -12.17 -32.63
C TRP A 803 23.68 -12.05 -32.99
N HIS A 804 24.01 -11.34 -34.07
CA HIS A 804 25.39 -11.13 -34.50
C HIS A 804 26.26 -10.42 -33.46
N ALA A 805 25.70 -9.46 -32.72
CA ALA A 805 26.36 -8.82 -31.58
C ALA A 805 26.73 -9.84 -30.48
N GLY A 806 25.86 -10.82 -30.21
CA GLY A 806 26.07 -11.86 -29.19
C GLY A 806 27.11 -12.92 -29.56
N PHE A 807 27.43 -13.07 -30.85
CA PHE A 807 28.41 -14.03 -31.38
C PHE A 807 29.68 -13.38 -31.97
N GLY A 808 29.80 -12.05 -31.90
CA GLY A 808 31.01 -11.33 -32.31
C GLY A 808 31.14 -11.04 -33.81
N SER A 809 30.05 -11.16 -34.58
CA SER A 809 30.06 -10.84 -36.02
C SER A 809 29.82 -9.34 -36.25
N ILE A 810 30.87 -8.54 -36.05
CA ILE A 810 30.81 -7.07 -36.12
C ILE A 810 30.37 -6.58 -37.51
N GLU A 811 30.85 -7.23 -38.56
CA GLU A 811 30.57 -6.82 -39.93
C GLU A 811 29.08 -7.01 -40.30
N ALA A 812 28.49 -8.15 -39.92
CA ALA A 812 27.08 -8.43 -40.13
C ALA A 812 26.18 -7.49 -39.32
N LEU A 813 26.54 -7.22 -38.06
CA LEU A 813 25.87 -6.22 -37.23
C LEU A 813 25.92 -4.82 -37.87
N ALA A 814 27.08 -4.39 -38.35
CA ALA A 814 27.24 -3.09 -38.99
C ALA A 814 26.44 -2.97 -40.30
N ARG A 815 26.30 -4.07 -41.06
CA ARG A 815 25.43 -4.11 -42.26
C ARG A 815 23.95 -3.91 -41.90
N LEU A 816 23.46 -4.65 -40.89
CA LEU A 816 22.06 -4.56 -40.43
C LEU A 816 21.73 -3.18 -39.83
N HIS A 817 22.68 -2.57 -39.11
CA HIS A 817 22.56 -1.19 -38.64
C HIS A 817 22.34 -0.21 -39.79
N ARG A 818 23.21 -0.25 -40.81
CA ARG A 818 23.11 0.64 -41.99
C ARG A 818 21.80 0.45 -42.76
N ASP A 819 21.34 -0.80 -42.90
CA ASP A 819 20.05 -1.08 -43.54
C ASP A 819 18.89 -0.42 -42.79
N LEU A 820 18.87 -0.48 -41.45
CA LEU A 820 17.84 0.18 -40.64
C LEU A 820 17.94 1.71 -40.71
N GLU A 821 19.14 2.29 -40.71
CA GLU A 821 19.34 3.73 -40.91
C GLU A 821 18.82 4.20 -42.27
N ASN A 822 19.16 3.48 -43.33
CA ASN A 822 18.70 3.77 -44.68
C ASN A 822 17.18 3.71 -44.78
N ARG A 823 16.54 2.71 -44.17
CA ARG A 823 15.07 2.60 -44.11
C ARG A 823 14.45 3.74 -43.30
N ALA A 824 15.07 4.14 -42.20
CA ALA A 824 14.60 5.26 -41.38
C ALA A 824 14.65 6.59 -42.15
N ALA A 825 15.68 6.77 -42.99
CA ALA A 825 15.84 7.94 -43.84
C ALA A 825 14.83 7.94 -45.00
N THR A 826 14.64 6.79 -45.67
CA THR A 826 13.77 6.70 -46.85
C THR A 826 12.27 6.72 -46.51
N THR A 827 11.87 6.06 -45.42
CA THR A 827 10.44 5.94 -45.05
C THR A 827 9.94 7.03 -44.11
N GLY A 828 10.84 7.76 -43.44
CA GLY A 828 10.49 8.66 -42.34
C GLY A 828 9.89 7.96 -41.11
N SER A 829 9.85 6.62 -41.08
CA SER A 829 9.22 5.86 -40.00
C SER A 829 10.07 5.90 -38.72
N ARG A 830 9.38 6.08 -37.58
CA ARG A 830 10.01 6.09 -36.26
C ARG A 830 10.61 4.74 -35.86
N LEU A 831 10.01 3.63 -36.34
CA LEU A 831 10.40 2.29 -35.92
C LEU A 831 11.80 1.89 -36.42
N PRO A 832 12.13 1.94 -37.73
CA PRO A 832 13.49 1.65 -38.19
C PRO A 832 14.55 2.51 -37.51
N ARG A 833 14.22 3.79 -37.22
CA ARG A 833 15.12 4.71 -36.50
C ARG A 833 15.43 4.21 -35.09
N LEU A 834 14.39 3.89 -34.32
CA LEU A 834 14.54 3.34 -32.96
C LEU A 834 15.39 2.06 -32.95
N LEU A 835 15.18 1.16 -33.92
CA LEU A 835 15.92 -0.09 -34.01
C LEU A 835 17.36 0.10 -34.49
N ALA A 836 17.62 1.09 -35.37
CA ALA A 836 18.96 1.49 -35.75
C ALA A 836 19.73 2.03 -34.53
N ASP A 837 19.13 2.97 -33.79
CA ASP A 837 19.72 3.55 -32.57
C ASP A 837 20.05 2.46 -31.53
N ALA A 838 19.18 1.44 -31.40
CA ALA A 838 19.43 0.28 -30.56
C ALA A 838 20.66 -0.53 -31.02
N LEU A 839 20.76 -0.85 -32.32
CA LEU A 839 21.92 -1.55 -32.88
C LEU A 839 23.21 -0.73 -32.80
N ALA A 840 23.12 0.61 -32.84
CA ALA A 840 24.28 1.49 -32.68
C ALA A 840 24.97 1.27 -31.31
N GLY A 841 24.18 1.12 -30.24
CA GLY A 841 24.70 0.82 -28.91
C GLY A 841 25.40 -0.55 -28.84
N HIS A 842 24.84 -1.58 -29.50
CA HIS A 842 25.48 -2.90 -29.61
C HIS A 842 26.77 -2.85 -30.42
N LEU A 843 26.81 -2.06 -31.50
CA LEU A 843 27.99 -1.92 -32.35
C LEU A 843 29.13 -1.18 -31.64
N ALA A 844 28.82 -0.10 -30.91
CA ALA A 844 29.78 0.61 -30.06
C ALA A 844 30.43 -0.35 -29.05
N LEU A 845 29.61 -1.15 -28.37
CA LEU A 845 30.09 -2.15 -27.43
C LEU A 845 30.95 -3.24 -28.11
N ALA A 846 30.54 -3.72 -29.28
CA ALA A 846 31.29 -4.73 -30.04
C ALA A 846 32.67 -4.21 -30.51
N ARG A 847 32.84 -2.89 -30.64
CA ARG A 847 34.11 -2.22 -30.95
C ARG A 847 34.94 -1.88 -29.70
N GLY A 848 34.45 -2.19 -28.50
CA GLY A 848 35.11 -1.88 -27.23
C GLY A 848 34.80 -0.49 -26.67
N ASP A 849 33.96 0.32 -27.32
CA ASP A 849 33.58 1.65 -26.82
C ASP A 849 32.39 1.56 -25.86
N THR A 850 32.70 1.29 -24.60
CA THR A 850 31.69 1.14 -23.55
C THR A 850 31.03 2.48 -23.17
N ALA A 851 31.74 3.60 -23.31
CA ALA A 851 31.20 4.92 -22.96
C ALA A 851 30.13 5.36 -23.98
N ASP A 852 30.43 5.23 -25.28
CA ASP A 852 29.48 5.51 -26.36
C ASP A 852 28.29 4.54 -26.29
N ALA A 853 28.53 3.25 -26.00
CA ALA A 853 27.45 2.29 -25.82
C ALA A 853 26.48 2.70 -24.69
N ILE A 854 26.99 3.12 -23.51
CA ILE A 854 26.14 3.59 -22.40
C ILE A 854 25.35 4.83 -22.82
N ALA A 855 25.98 5.80 -23.48
CA ALA A 855 25.33 7.03 -23.91
C ALA A 855 24.18 6.75 -24.89
N ARG A 856 24.41 5.90 -25.89
CA ARG A 856 23.40 5.48 -26.88
C ARG A 856 22.26 4.68 -26.26
N LEU A 857 22.57 3.71 -25.40
CA LEU A 857 21.53 2.90 -24.77
C LEU A 857 20.67 3.74 -23.80
N ARG A 858 21.25 4.76 -23.13
CA ARG A 858 20.53 5.69 -22.26
C ARG A 858 19.57 6.62 -23.02
N SER A 859 19.90 6.99 -24.25
CA SER A 859 19.09 7.94 -25.03
C SER A 859 17.84 7.29 -25.64
N LEU A 860 17.80 5.95 -25.70
CA LEU A 860 16.63 5.20 -26.17
C LEU A 860 15.41 5.53 -25.32
N ARG A 861 14.29 5.85 -25.97
CA ARG A 861 12.97 6.01 -25.35
C ARG A 861 12.04 4.90 -25.85
N PRO A 862 12.01 3.74 -25.19
CA PRO A 862 11.17 2.61 -25.62
C PRO A 862 9.70 2.99 -25.47
N ASN A 863 8.85 2.44 -26.34
CA ASN A 863 7.42 2.61 -26.20
C ASN A 863 6.91 1.72 -25.05
N VAL A 864 5.93 2.21 -24.31
CA VAL A 864 5.10 1.33 -23.49
C VAL A 864 4.27 0.47 -24.44
N PRO A 865 4.25 -0.86 -24.28
CA PRO A 865 3.51 -1.74 -25.18
C PRO A 865 2.06 -1.29 -25.34
N SER A 866 1.58 -1.28 -26.58
CA SER A 866 0.28 -0.69 -26.94
C SER A 866 -0.93 -1.52 -26.49
N ASP A 867 -0.74 -2.81 -26.24
CA ASP A 867 -1.78 -3.74 -25.77
C ASP A 867 -1.16 -4.91 -24.99
N SER A 868 -1.92 -5.44 -24.02
CA SER A 868 -1.63 -6.64 -23.26
C SER A 868 -1.68 -7.95 -24.08
N LEU A 869 -2.31 -7.93 -25.25
CA LEU A 869 -2.63 -9.11 -26.06
C LEU A 869 -1.89 -9.17 -27.42
N THR A 870 -1.29 -8.06 -27.90
CA THR A 870 -0.48 -8.06 -29.13
C THR A 870 1.02 -7.90 -28.81
N TRP A 871 1.77 -8.97 -29.03
CA TRP A 871 3.02 -9.23 -28.34
C TRP A 871 4.23 -8.85 -29.19
N SER A 872 4.53 -7.56 -29.19
CA SER A 872 5.65 -6.92 -29.87
C SER A 872 6.93 -7.09 -29.04
N LEU A 873 7.87 -7.92 -29.53
CA LEU A 873 9.15 -8.18 -28.86
C LEU A 873 10.05 -6.93 -28.71
N TRP A 874 9.76 -5.86 -29.45
CA TRP A 874 10.65 -4.72 -29.71
C TRP A 874 10.20 -3.42 -29.04
N GLU A 875 8.92 -3.23 -28.72
CA GLU A 875 8.41 -1.94 -28.22
C GLU A 875 9.13 -1.50 -26.96
N SER A 876 9.51 -2.49 -26.16
CA SER A 876 10.02 -2.33 -24.81
C SER A 876 11.56 -2.46 -24.72
N LEU A 877 12.22 -2.83 -25.83
CA LEU A 877 13.67 -3.03 -25.98
C LEU A 877 14.34 -3.77 -24.79
N PRO A 878 13.88 -5.00 -24.48
CA PRO A 878 14.33 -5.73 -23.30
C PRO A 878 15.83 -6.06 -23.32
N VAL A 879 16.40 -6.35 -24.49
CA VAL A 879 17.81 -6.72 -24.59
C VAL A 879 18.69 -5.53 -24.26
N GLU A 880 18.39 -4.37 -24.82
CA GLU A 880 19.10 -3.11 -24.63
C GLU A 880 19.01 -2.65 -23.18
N ARG A 881 17.82 -2.72 -22.57
CA ARG A 881 17.62 -2.36 -21.15
C ARG A 881 18.46 -3.23 -20.22
N LEU A 882 18.46 -4.55 -20.43
CA LEU A 882 19.24 -5.46 -19.60
C LEU A 882 20.74 -5.22 -19.80
N LYS A 883 21.16 -4.93 -21.04
CA LYS A 883 22.54 -4.58 -21.36
C LYS A 883 22.97 -3.29 -20.66
N LEU A 884 22.15 -2.24 -20.72
CA LEU A 884 22.42 -0.97 -20.06
C LEU A 884 22.56 -1.17 -18.54
N ALA A 885 21.63 -1.90 -17.91
CA ALA A 885 21.72 -2.20 -16.47
C ALA A 885 23.05 -2.91 -16.09
N ARG A 886 23.50 -3.87 -16.90
CA ARG A 886 24.80 -4.54 -16.71
C ARG A 886 25.99 -3.57 -16.81
N LEU A 887 26.00 -2.71 -17.82
CA LEU A 887 27.07 -1.74 -18.04
C LEU A 887 27.14 -0.71 -16.90
N LEU A 888 25.99 -0.24 -16.43
CA LEU A 888 25.90 0.68 -15.30
C LEU A 888 26.39 0.05 -14.00
N LEU A 889 26.01 -1.21 -13.75
CA LEU A 889 26.48 -1.97 -12.60
C LEU A 889 28.00 -2.10 -12.62
N ALA A 890 28.58 -2.47 -13.77
CA ALA A 890 30.02 -2.60 -13.96
C ALA A 890 30.78 -1.27 -13.78
N ARG A 891 30.13 -0.13 -14.05
CA ARG A 891 30.69 1.22 -13.87
C ARG A 891 30.54 1.75 -12.43
N GLY A 892 29.89 1.01 -11.53
CA GLY A 892 29.64 1.46 -10.15
C GLY A 892 28.39 2.32 -9.98
N GLU A 893 27.59 2.51 -11.03
CA GLU A 893 26.35 3.30 -11.00
C GLU A 893 25.18 2.47 -10.46
N HIS A 894 25.33 1.92 -9.25
CA HIS A 894 24.46 0.86 -8.71
C HIS A 894 22.98 1.27 -8.56
N ALA A 895 22.70 2.51 -8.15
CA ALA A 895 21.32 3.01 -8.02
C ALA A 895 20.60 3.08 -9.37
N GLU A 896 21.32 3.53 -10.41
CA GLU A 896 20.79 3.65 -11.75
C GLU A 896 20.67 2.28 -12.43
N ALA A 897 21.62 1.37 -12.20
CA ALA A 897 21.53 -0.02 -12.63
C ALA A 897 20.28 -0.70 -12.04
N LEU A 898 20.02 -0.50 -10.74
CA LEU A 898 18.83 -1.00 -10.05
C LEU A 898 17.54 -0.45 -10.69
N ARG A 899 17.51 0.86 -10.98
CA ARG A 899 16.36 1.55 -11.62
C ARG A 899 16.09 1.04 -13.03
N VAL A 900 17.12 0.91 -13.88
CA VAL A 900 16.98 0.41 -15.26
C VAL A 900 16.52 -1.05 -15.26
N ALA A 901 17.12 -1.88 -14.39
CA ALA A 901 16.73 -3.27 -14.25
C ALA A 901 15.29 -3.44 -13.74
N ALA A 902 14.75 -2.47 -12.98
CA ALA A 902 13.38 -2.45 -12.46
C ALA A 902 12.30 -2.69 -13.54
N ALA A 903 12.57 -2.37 -14.80
CA ALA A 903 11.58 -2.46 -15.88
C ALA A 903 11.07 -3.88 -16.21
N PHE A 904 11.83 -4.96 -15.92
CA PHE A 904 11.56 -6.35 -16.40
C PHE A 904 10.43 -7.12 -15.72
N ASP A 905 9.63 -6.37 -15.01
CA ASP A 905 8.95 -6.82 -13.82
C ASP A 905 7.48 -6.28 -14.00
N HIS A 906 7.29 -5.40 -15.01
CA HIS A 906 6.08 -4.84 -15.58
C HIS A 906 5.01 -5.90 -15.91
N GLN A 907 3.75 -5.57 -15.62
CA GLN A 907 2.58 -6.42 -15.90
C GLN A 907 2.24 -6.65 -17.39
N GLN A 908 2.88 -5.96 -18.34
CA GLN A 908 2.35 -5.87 -19.72
C GLN A 908 3.09 -6.74 -20.73
N PRO A 909 4.42 -6.80 -20.81
CA PRO A 909 5.01 -7.67 -21.81
C PRO A 909 5.55 -8.93 -21.14
N ILE A 910 4.83 -10.02 -21.37
CA ILE A 910 5.26 -11.39 -21.07
C ILE A 910 6.62 -11.73 -21.69
N VAL A 911 7.04 -10.93 -22.68
CA VAL A 911 8.39 -10.92 -23.26
C VAL A 911 9.49 -10.59 -22.25
N TYR A 912 9.15 -10.02 -21.08
CA TYR A 912 10.09 -9.74 -19.99
C TYR A 912 10.30 -10.92 -19.06
N LEU A 913 9.39 -11.90 -19.04
CA LEU A 913 9.53 -13.11 -18.20
C LEU A 913 10.90 -13.79 -18.37
N PRO A 914 11.41 -14.04 -19.60
CA PRO A 914 12.75 -14.61 -19.78
C PRO A 914 13.85 -13.79 -19.10
N PHE A 915 13.73 -12.47 -19.11
CA PHE A 915 14.75 -11.53 -18.61
C PHE A 915 14.66 -11.29 -17.10
N LEU A 916 13.55 -11.68 -16.48
CA LEU A 916 13.26 -11.48 -15.07
C LEU A 916 14.36 -12.04 -14.15
N PRO A 917 14.86 -13.28 -14.31
CA PRO A 917 15.92 -13.79 -13.44
C PRO A 917 17.24 -13.03 -13.60
N ALA A 918 17.63 -12.69 -14.83
CA ALA A 918 18.85 -11.92 -15.07
C ALA A 918 18.75 -10.51 -14.49
N SER A 919 17.58 -9.89 -14.59
CA SER A 919 17.30 -8.61 -13.93
C SER A 919 17.38 -8.74 -12.41
N LEU A 920 16.75 -9.75 -11.83
CA LEU A 920 16.80 -10.02 -10.39
C LEU A 920 18.23 -10.22 -9.87
N ALA A 921 19.06 -10.97 -10.61
CA ALA A 921 20.47 -11.18 -10.27
C ALA A 921 21.27 -9.86 -10.29
N LEU A 922 21.04 -9.01 -11.30
CA LEU A 922 21.69 -7.69 -11.37
C LEU A 922 21.26 -6.78 -10.23
N ARG A 923 19.97 -6.80 -9.89
CA ARG A 923 19.46 -5.99 -8.79
C ARG A 923 19.89 -6.53 -7.44
N LEU A 924 20.05 -7.85 -7.29
CA LEU A 924 20.67 -8.47 -6.13
C LEU A 924 22.09 -7.92 -5.94
N GLN A 925 22.92 -7.97 -6.99
CA GLN A 925 24.28 -7.43 -6.96
C GLN A 925 24.30 -5.91 -6.68
N ALA A 926 23.44 -5.14 -7.36
CA ALA A 926 23.34 -3.70 -7.14
C ALA A 926 22.88 -3.35 -5.72
N ALA A 927 21.91 -4.09 -5.18
CA ALA A 927 21.42 -3.91 -3.82
C ALA A 927 22.48 -4.28 -2.78
N GLN A 928 23.24 -5.35 -3.00
CA GLN A 928 24.39 -5.73 -2.17
C GLN A 928 25.46 -4.63 -2.17
N ALA A 929 25.82 -4.12 -3.35
CA ALA A 929 26.80 -3.03 -3.49
C ALA A 929 26.34 -1.71 -2.82
N LEU A 930 25.02 -1.45 -2.77
CA LEU A 930 24.43 -0.31 -2.08
C LEU A 930 24.21 -0.53 -0.57
N GLY A 931 24.56 -1.70 -0.02
CA GLY A 931 24.28 -2.04 1.39
C GLY A 931 22.79 -2.23 1.70
N ARG A 932 21.94 -2.47 0.70
CA ARG A 932 20.48 -2.64 0.83
C ARG A 932 20.13 -4.12 1.08
N SER A 933 20.53 -4.65 2.24
CA SER A 933 20.39 -6.07 2.61
C SER A 933 18.97 -6.62 2.48
N GLN A 934 17.94 -5.86 2.87
CA GLN A 934 16.54 -6.27 2.73
C GLN A 934 16.14 -6.47 1.26
N LEU A 935 16.58 -5.56 0.39
CA LEU A 935 16.25 -5.59 -1.02
C LEU A 935 17.00 -6.74 -1.72
N ALA A 936 18.25 -6.96 -1.34
CA ALA A 936 19.04 -8.12 -1.77
C ALA A 936 18.36 -9.45 -1.36
N SER A 937 17.94 -9.61 -0.10
CA SER A 937 17.18 -10.78 0.37
C SER A 937 15.92 -11.03 -0.45
N THR A 938 15.15 -9.97 -0.72
CA THR A 938 13.95 -10.09 -1.56
C THR A 938 14.27 -10.63 -2.96
N TYR A 939 15.29 -10.10 -3.62
CA TYR A 939 15.68 -10.58 -4.95
C TYR A 939 16.17 -12.02 -4.92
N ARG A 940 16.93 -12.39 -3.89
CA ARG A 940 17.38 -13.76 -3.67
C ARG A 940 16.20 -14.73 -3.50
N ILE A 941 15.24 -14.44 -2.63
CA ILE A 941 14.03 -15.27 -2.43
C ILE A 941 13.25 -15.41 -3.74
N ARG A 942 13.13 -14.32 -4.52
CA ARG A 942 12.45 -14.38 -5.82
C ARG A 942 13.17 -15.30 -6.80
N LEU A 943 14.50 -15.27 -6.85
CA LEU A 943 15.29 -16.18 -7.65
C LEU A 943 15.08 -17.63 -7.21
N LEU A 944 15.11 -17.92 -5.91
CA LEU A 944 14.85 -19.26 -5.37
C LEU A 944 13.45 -19.78 -5.73
N LYS A 945 12.41 -18.94 -5.63
CA LYS A 945 11.04 -19.29 -6.03
C LYS A 945 10.87 -19.55 -7.53
N LEU A 946 11.71 -18.92 -8.35
CA LEU A 946 11.78 -19.21 -9.78
C LEU A 946 12.62 -20.46 -10.07
N GLY A 947 13.15 -21.17 -9.07
CA GLY A 947 14.06 -22.29 -9.29
C GLY A 947 15.45 -21.86 -9.78
N ARG A 948 15.82 -20.58 -9.61
CA ARG A 948 17.07 -19.98 -10.09
C ARG A 948 18.10 -19.80 -8.98
N ALA A 949 18.35 -20.88 -8.23
CA ALA A 949 19.38 -20.91 -7.20
C ALA A 949 20.78 -20.62 -7.78
N ASP A 950 21.02 -20.97 -9.05
CA ASP A 950 22.24 -20.65 -9.81
C ASP A 950 22.54 -19.15 -9.87
N LEU A 951 21.51 -18.30 -9.86
CA LEU A 951 21.64 -16.84 -9.89
C LEU A 951 21.57 -16.18 -8.51
N ALA A 952 21.12 -16.91 -7.49
CA ALA A 952 20.92 -16.39 -6.13
C ALA A 952 22.24 -16.17 -5.36
N GLY A 953 23.32 -16.83 -5.81
CA GLY A 953 24.61 -16.86 -5.12
C GLY A 953 24.56 -17.61 -3.78
N PRO A 954 25.72 -17.89 -3.15
CA PRO A 954 25.75 -18.45 -1.80
C PRO A 954 25.08 -17.50 -0.80
N SER A 955 24.35 -18.08 0.15
CA SER A 955 23.62 -17.40 1.23
C SER A 955 24.53 -16.47 2.01
#